data_AF-A0AAX6MYI3-F1
#
_entry.id   AF-A0AAX6MYI3-F1
#
_cell.length_a   1.000
_cell.length_b   1.000
_cell.length_c   1.000
_cell.angle_alpha   90.00
_cell.angle_beta   90.00
_cell.angle_gamma   90.00
#
_symmetry.space_group_name_H-M   'P 1'
#
loop_
_entity.id
_entity.type
_entity.pdbx_description
1 polymer ?
#
loop_
_entity_poly.entity_id
_entity_poly.type
_entity_poly.pdbx_seq_one_letter_code
_entity_poly.pdbx_strand_id
1 'polypeptide(L)'
;MPNSNEKELVANSLKGQRLVIPDIRPIFAHWPSEEHEQYQTVKERIDKQIAEQPMSDEARKAFFNMDPSLLAARWWPRASKDNYQVLIDLIIWFGYWDDLSESLAADPVAAENLRSATKVLGRQALGLATSEEEVAISNPLILDFKRIGEKIRAAYNEGHFERYVDSTVLEAAAGLSDTLPSLKRYWEVRVLTSGMGILLGVTEFAAEVKLPTSVITSAAYDTLWTTAIVINSIVNDLISFKKEMKAGSVLSSVAILYSQVNNLDAAVQMSLAHLKILVDEFDRTASLLLTKFPLSPEDVEPVSKVIDTLRLVNTGNLEWSLQAKRYGVCNSISQTGQIEKSSLTESVGEFIMRFLGVLLITPLAVLAAPILEPNGEVIPGKWIAVLKPDNTTGQLFSTVTSILGGISPEHSYDIGSFQGYSFSASDDMINSVADLNEVAYITPDTKVSIASTATQDSAPWGLARISNRAPGGSKYTYDDSAGEGTYAYILDTGIFTEHPEFGGRASFGANFVNDSSNNADENGHGTHVAGITGSATYGVAKKTNLIAVKVLGPDGSGAVSQVIAGVQWAVKDATSKGRIGKAVANISLGAFTITPEAPLSTAASAAITAGLFMAVAAGNSNMNATNFSPANEPAACTVGATEPDDGRASFSNWGDSIDVFAPGDHIISTYNNGSTAVLSGTSQASPHIAGLAAYLLALEGKRDPIALCGRIQDLATKDIVASSKSKNNIIANNGVEQSL
;
A
#
# COMPACT_ATOMS: atom_id res chain seq x y z
N MET A 1 3.66 -1.56 -32.16
CA MET A 1 4.93 -2.32 -32.04
C MET A 1 4.55 -3.70 -31.51
N PRO A 2 5.24 -4.80 -31.86
CA PRO A 2 5.05 -6.05 -31.12
C PRO A 2 5.45 -5.82 -29.66
N ASN A 3 4.74 -6.43 -28.71
CA ASN A 3 5.01 -6.27 -27.29
C ASN A 3 6.43 -6.76 -26.98
N SER A 4 7.34 -5.84 -26.67
CA SER A 4 8.69 -6.18 -26.23
C SER A 4 8.65 -6.79 -24.84
N ASN A 5 9.22 -7.98 -24.67
CA ASN A 5 9.43 -8.60 -23.37
C ASN A 5 10.29 -7.64 -22.50
N GLU A 6 9.72 -7.16 -21.40
CA GLU A 6 10.30 -6.12 -20.55
C GLU A 6 11.53 -6.66 -19.81
N LYS A 7 11.49 -7.92 -19.36
CA LYS A 7 12.63 -8.59 -18.78
C LYS A 7 13.80 -8.68 -19.76
N GLU A 8 13.53 -8.98 -21.03
CA GLU A 8 14.54 -9.07 -22.08
C GLU A 8 15.14 -7.69 -22.39
N LEU A 9 14.32 -6.63 -22.44
CA LEU A 9 14.80 -5.25 -22.56
C LEU A 9 15.74 -4.88 -21.41
N VAL A 10 15.35 -5.15 -20.17
CA VAL A 10 16.16 -4.87 -18.98
C VAL A 10 17.44 -5.70 -18.99
N ALA A 11 17.35 -7.00 -19.25
CA ALA A 11 18.51 -7.89 -19.42
C ALA A 11 19.48 -7.36 -20.48
N ASN A 12 18.96 -6.91 -21.63
CA ASN A 12 19.75 -6.35 -22.73
C ASN A 12 20.43 -5.04 -22.34
N SER A 13 19.75 -4.13 -21.63
CA SER A 13 20.36 -2.88 -21.15
C SER A 13 21.45 -3.10 -20.08
N LEU A 14 21.34 -4.16 -19.28
CA LEU A 14 22.32 -4.51 -18.24
C LEU A 14 23.58 -5.19 -18.79
N LYS A 15 23.54 -5.76 -20.00
CA LYS A 15 24.72 -6.38 -20.64
C LYS A 15 25.87 -5.38 -20.77
N GLY A 16 27.09 -5.84 -20.53
CA GLY A 16 28.30 -5.00 -20.57
C GLY A 16 28.52 -4.10 -19.35
N GLN A 17 27.48 -3.78 -18.55
CA GLN A 17 27.64 -2.92 -17.38
C GLN A 17 28.54 -3.56 -16.30
N ARG A 18 29.21 -2.72 -15.52
CA ARG A 18 30.04 -3.10 -14.37
C ARG A 18 29.19 -3.04 -13.12
N LEU A 19 29.11 -4.14 -12.37
CA LEU A 19 28.43 -4.18 -11.07
C LEU A 19 29.45 -3.93 -9.97
N VAL A 20 29.24 -2.85 -9.20
CA VAL A 20 30.02 -2.52 -7.99
C VAL A 20 29.07 -2.56 -6.80
N ILE A 21 29.41 -3.35 -5.78
CA ILE A 21 28.64 -3.44 -4.54
C ILE A 21 29.54 -2.92 -3.41
N PRO A 22 29.15 -1.83 -2.72
CA PRO A 22 29.81 -1.37 -1.49
C PRO A 22 29.94 -2.48 -0.43
N ASP A 23 30.86 -2.31 0.52
CA ASP A 23 30.90 -3.19 1.69
C ASP A 23 29.59 -3.05 2.49
N ILE A 24 28.86 -4.15 2.64
CA ILE A 24 27.55 -4.21 3.29
C ILE A 24 27.69 -4.37 4.81
N ARG A 25 28.83 -4.92 5.29
CA ARG A 25 29.05 -5.26 6.70
C ARG A 25 28.85 -4.08 7.67
N PRO A 26 29.18 -2.81 7.34
CA PRO A 26 28.88 -1.66 8.19
C PRO A 26 27.39 -1.47 8.53
N ILE A 27 26.45 -1.94 7.70
CA ILE A 27 25.01 -1.89 7.99
C ILE A 27 24.64 -2.82 9.17
N PHE A 28 25.40 -3.91 9.34
CA PHE A 28 25.19 -4.93 10.37
C PHE A 28 26.20 -4.84 11.53
N ALA A 29 26.98 -3.76 11.64
CA ALA A 29 28.13 -3.69 12.55
C ALA A 29 27.80 -3.86 14.05
N HIS A 30 26.54 -3.62 14.43
CA HIS A 30 26.00 -3.80 15.78
C HIS A 30 25.27 -5.14 15.99
N TRP A 31 25.14 -5.97 14.96
CA TRP A 31 24.59 -7.33 15.05
C TRP A 31 25.70 -8.36 15.28
N PRO A 32 25.42 -9.48 15.99
CA PRO A 32 26.39 -10.55 16.17
C PRO A 32 26.76 -11.20 14.83
N SER A 33 28.02 -11.63 14.70
CA SER A 33 28.52 -12.40 13.56
C SER A 33 29.59 -13.37 14.05
N GLU A 34 29.34 -14.66 13.88
CA GLU A 34 30.11 -15.76 14.47
C GLU A 34 30.31 -16.90 13.44
N GLU A 35 31.05 -17.95 13.81
CA GLU A 35 31.17 -19.20 13.04
C GLU A 35 31.16 -20.38 14.02
N HIS A 36 30.41 -21.44 13.71
CA HIS A 36 30.35 -22.62 14.56
C HIS A 36 31.72 -23.31 14.66
N GLU A 37 32.20 -23.51 15.90
CA GLU A 37 33.46 -24.20 16.21
C GLU A 37 33.68 -25.57 15.53
N GLN A 38 32.61 -26.26 15.11
CA GLN A 38 32.67 -27.59 14.50
C GLN A 38 32.81 -27.56 12.98
N TYR A 39 32.72 -26.40 12.32
CA TYR A 39 32.73 -26.26 10.86
C TYR A 39 33.90 -27.02 10.19
N GLN A 40 35.13 -26.71 10.58
CA GLN A 40 36.34 -27.34 10.04
C GLN A 40 36.37 -28.86 10.29
N THR A 41 35.84 -29.33 11.42
CA THR A 41 35.82 -30.75 11.81
C THR A 41 34.76 -31.56 11.06
N VAL A 42 33.63 -30.96 10.70
CA VAL A 42 32.57 -31.67 9.94
C VAL A 42 32.75 -31.58 8.43
N LYS A 43 33.47 -30.58 7.91
CA LYS A 43 33.53 -30.25 6.48
C LYS A 43 33.81 -31.44 5.57
N GLU A 44 34.90 -32.17 5.83
CA GLU A 44 35.32 -33.31 5.01
C GLU A 44 34.28 -34.46 5.02
N ARG A 45 33.63 -34.68 6.17
CA ARG A 45 32.55 -35.68 6.30
C ARG A 45 31.30 -35.25 5.53
N ILE A 46 30.94 -33.96 5.55
CA ILE A 46 29.79 -33.44 4.81
C ILE A 46 30.07 -33.44 3.29
N ASP A 47 31.28 -33.10 2.86
CA ASP A 47 31.68 -33.21 1.45
C ASP A 47 31.59 -34.66 0.95
N LYS A 48 32.02 -35.63 1.79
CA LYS A 48 31.88 -37.05 1.49
C LYS A 48 30.40 -37.48 1.43
N GLN A 49 29.57 -37.04 2.37
CA GLN A 49 28.12 -37.28 2.37
C GLN A 49 27.49 -36.78 1.07
N ILE A 50 27.79 -35.54 0.64
CA ILE A 50 27.34 -34.94 -0.63
C ILE A 50 27.84 -35.75 -1.84
N ALA A 51 29.09 -36.22 -1.82
CA ALA A 51 29.66 -37.02 -2.90
C ALA A 51 28.91 -38.35 -3.10
N GLU A 52 28.48 -38.98 -2.01
CA GLU A 52 27.78 -40.28 -1.99
C GLU A 52 26.27 -40.17 -2.30
N GLN A 53 25.70 -38.96 -2.39
CA GLN A 53 24.27 -38.78 -2.67
C GLN A 53 23.89 -38.99 -4.15
N PRO A 54 22.71 -39.57 -4.44
CA PRO A 54 22.20 -39.84 -5.80
C PRO A 54 21.66 -38.57 -6.48
N MET A 55 22.56 -37.63 -6.78
CA MET A 55 22.29 -36.38 -7.49
C MET A 55 23.16 -36.24 -8.76
N SER A 56 22.79 -35.34 -9.67
CA SER A 56 23.57 -35.04 -10.87
C SER A 56 24.92 -34.40 -10.53
N ASP A 57 25.86 -34.41 -11.48
CA ASP A 57 27.17 -33.79 -11.30
C ASP A 57 27.05 -32.26 -11.18
N GLU A 58 26.08 -31.66 -11.86
CA GLU A 58 25.72 -30.24 -11.77
C GLU A 58 25.23 -29.89 -10.37
N ALA A 59 24.26 -30.65 -9.84
CA ALA A 59 23.73 -30.44 -8.49
C ALA A 59 24.82 -30.65 -7.43
N ARG A 60 25.60 -31.73 -7.53
CA ARG A 60 26.72 -32.01 -6.61
C ARG A 60 27.75 -30.87 -6.60
N LYS A 61 28.06 -30.32 -7.78
CA LYS A 61 28.92 -29.15 -7.92
C LYS A 61 28.29 -27.87 -7.38
N ALA A 62 26.97 -27.70 -7.49
CA ALA A 62 26.25 -26.61 -6.84
C ALA A 62 26.37 -26.72 -5.31
N PHE A 63 26.18 -27.91 -4.74
CA PHE A 63 26.37 -28.18 -3.31
C PHE A 63 27.79 -27.90 -2.82
N PHE A 64 28.84 -28.39 -3.51
CA PHE A 64 30.22 -28.08 -3.13
C PHE A 64 30.57 -26.58 -3.20
N ASN A 65 29.92 -25.83 -4.10
CA ASN A 65 30.09 -24.37 -4.16
C ASN A 65 29.22 -23.64 -3.13
N MET A 66 28.08 -24.23 -2.75
CA MET A 66 27.16 -23.72 -1.72
C MET A 66 27.74 -23.89 -0.32
N ASP A 67 28.44 -24.98 -0.03
CA ASP A 67 28.98 -25.30 1.29
C ASP A 67 27.89 -25.30 2.40
N PRO A 68 27.04 -26.35 2.48
CA PRO A 68 25.99 -26.47 3.48
C PRO A 68 26.50 -26.37 4.92
N SER A 69 27.70 -26.91 5.16
CA SER A 69 28.40 -26.84 6.43
C SER A 69 28.74 -25.39 6.82
N LEU A 70 29.29 -24.59 5.91
CA LEU A 70 29.58 -23.18 6.19
C LEU A 70 28.29 -22.36 6.35
N LEU A 71 27.25 -22.62 5.56
CA LEU A 71 25.96 -21.95 5.69
C LEU A 71 25.37 -22.17 7.09
N ALA A 72 25.27 -23.43 7.51
CA ALA A 72 24.83 -23.79 8.86
C ALA A 72 25.72 -23.17 9.95
N ALA A 73 27.04 -23.17 9.74
CA ALA A 73 28.01 -22.66 10.71
C ALA A 73 27.87 -21.15 10.95
N ARG A 74 27.42 -20.41 9.93
CA ARG A 74 27.22 -18.97 9.98
C ARG A 74 25.84 -18.57 10.47
N TRP A 75 24.82 -19.35 10.17
CA TRP A 75 23.43 -19.08 10.58
C TRP A 75 23.16 -19.49 12.03
N TRP A 76 23.69 -20.65 12.45
CA TRP A 76 23.48 -21.20 13.79
C TRP A 76 24.81 -21.52 14.49
N PRO A 77 25.71 -20.53 14.67
CA PRO A 77 27.04 -20.73 15.27
C PRO A 77 27.00 -21.19 16.73
N ARG A 78 25.85 -21.02 17.40
CA ARG A 78 25.59 -21.33 18.81
C ARG A 78 24.79 -22.62 19.02
N ALA A 79 24.44 -23.36 17.96
CA ALA A 79 23.72 -24.63 18.09
C ALA A 79 24.58 -25.69 18.80
N SER A 80 23.95 -26.67 19.45
CA SER A 80 24.66 -27.86 19.94
C SER A 80 25.16 -28.71 18.77
N LYS A 81 26.18 -29.55 19.01
CA LYS A 81 26.82 -30.37 17.96
C LYS A 81 25.84 -31.31 17.25
N ASP A 82 24.87 -31.83 18.00
CA ASP A 82 23.83 -32.71 17.47
C ASP A 82 22.81 -31.92 16.63
N ASN A 83 22.35 -30.76 17.10
CA ASN A 83 21.42 -29.91 16.35
C ASN A 83 22.08 -29.33 15.09
N TYR A 84 23.35 -28.94 15.17
CA TYR A 84 24.13 -28.47 14.03
C TYR A 84 24.19 -29.49 12.88
N GLN A 85 24.36 -30.79 13.17
CA GLN A 85 24.28 -31.82 12.13
C GLN A 85 22.89 -31.87 11.48
N VAL A 86 21.82 -31.76 12.26
CA VAL A 86 20.43 -31.77 11.76
C VAL A 86 20.16 -30.56 10.87
N LEU A 87 20.71 -29.40 11.23
CA LEU A 87 20.62 -28.16 10.46
C LEU A 87 21.38 -28.23 9.13
N ILE A 88 22.54 -28.89 9.09
CA ILE A 88 23.24 -29.20 7.83
C ILE A 88 22.43 -30.16 6.96
N ASP A 89 21.91 -31.24 7.55
CA ASP A 89 21.08 -32.22 6.84
C ASP A 89 19.83 -31.55 6.25
N LEU A 90 19.20 -30.62 7.00
CA LEU A 90 18.07 -29.82 6.53
C LEU A 90 18.44 -28.91 5.34
N ILE A 91 19.60 -28.24 5.36
CA ILE A 91 20.05 -27.43 4.22
C ILE A 91 20.31 -28.30 2.99
N ILE A 92 20.91 -29.47 3.15
CA ILE A 92 21.17 -30.41 2.05
C ILE A 92 19.85 -30.89 1.45
N TRP A 93 18.93 -31.33 2.30
CA TRP A 93 17.59 -31.76 1.90
C TRP A 93 16.84 -30.64 1.16
N PHE A 94 16.79 -29.45 1.76
CA PHE A 94 16.06 -28.30 1.26
C PHE A 94 16.55 -27.87 -0.11
N GLY A 95 17.87 -27.65 -0.26
CA GLY A 95 18.43 -27.22 -1.54
C GLY A 95 18.24 -28.24 -2.67
N TYR A 96 18.19 -29.53 -2.34
CA TYR A 96 17.98 -30.57 -3.35
C TYR A 96 16.51 -30.71 -3.73
N TRP A 97 15.59 -30.54 -2.77
CA TRP A 97 14.16 -30.43 -3.06
C TRP A 97 13.85 -29.19 -3.92
N ASP A 98 14.52 -28.07 -3.64
CA ASP A 98 14.36 -26.80 -4.34
C ASP A 98 14.83 -26.90 -5.81
N ASP A 99 16.07 -27.33 -6.05
CA ASP A 99 16.61 -27.60 -7.39
C ASP A 99 15.71 -28.59 -8.17
N LEU A 100 15.17 -29.62 -7.50
CA LEU A 100 14.26 -30.60 -8.09
C LEU A 100 12.91 -29.96 -8.45
N SER A 101 12.33 -29.13 -7.57
CA SER A 101 11.08 -28.41 -7.81
C SER A 101 11.22 -27.41 -8.96
N GLU A 102 12.33 -26.67 -9.05
CA GLU A 102 12.64 -25.78 -10.17
C GLU A 102 12.75 -26.55 -11.49
N SER A 103 13.42 -27.72 -11.49
CA SER A 103 13.58 -28.56 -12.69
C SER A 103 12.24 -29.06 -13.28
N LEU A 104 11.20 -29.14 -12.44
CA LEU A 104 9.84 -29.56 -12.84
C LEU A 104 8.93 -28.39 -13.22
N ALA A 105 9.40 -27.13 -13.22
CA ALA A 105 8.56 -25.96 -13.51
C ALA A 105 7.89 -26.00 -14.91
N ALA A 106 8.44 -26.75 -15.87
CA ALA A 106 7.86 -26.97 -17.19
C ALA A 106 6.82 -28.12 -17.26
N ASP A 107 6.68 -28.93 -16.21
CA ASP A 107 5.66 -29.98 -16.06
C ASP A 107 4.82 -29.72 -14.79
N PRO A 108 3.71 -28.96 -14.90
CA PRO A 108 2.88 -28.61 -13.75
C PRO A 108 2.31 -29.82 -13.01
N VAL A 109 2.12 -30.96 -13.68
CA VAL A 109 1.56 -32.18 -13.08
C VAL A 109 2.62 -32.90 -12.25
N ALA A 110 3.83 -33.06 -12.79
CA ALA A 110 4.95 -33.61 -12.02
C ALA A 110 5.32 -32.72 -10.82
N ALA A 111 5.34 -31.40 -11.01
CA ALA A 111 5.59 -30.44 -9.94
C ALA A 111 4.52 -30.49 -8.83
N GLU A 112 3.24 -30.63 -9.18
CA GLU A 112 2.17 -30.76 -8.18
C GLU A 112 2.23 -32.10 -7.43
N ASN A 113 2.52 -33.20 -8.13
CA ASN A 113 2.72 -34.49 -7.49
C ASN A 113 3.88 -34.45 -6.48
N LEU A 114 4.99 -33.76 -6.80
CA LEU A 114 6.09 -33.53 -5.86
C LEU A 114 5.63 -32.70 -4.65
N ARG A 115 5.00 -31.54 -4.86
CA ARG A 115 4.50 -30.68 -3.75
C ARG A 115 3.55 -31.44 -2.83
N SER A 116 2.50 -32.06 -3.39
CA SER A 116 1.49 -32.77 -2.63
C SER A 116 2.09 -33.93 -1.81
N ALA A 117 2.96 -34.77 -2.40
CA ALA A 117 3.61 -35.85 -1.66
C ALA A 117 4.66 -35.34 -0.65
N THR A 118 5.33 -34.21 -0.90
CA THR A 118 6.21 -33.56 0.08
C THR A 118 5.42 -33.02 1.28
N LYS A 119 4.21 -32.47 1.08
CA LYS A 119 3.34 -32.07 2.21
C LYS A 119 2.96 -33.27 3.07
N VAL A 120 2.53 -34.39 2.48
CA VAL A 120 2.24 -35.64 3.22
C VAL A 120 3.45 -36.09 4.04
N LEU A 121 4.63 -36.15 3.42
CA LEU A 121 5.89 -36.50 4.10
C LEU A 121 6.22 -35.52 5.25
N GLY A 122 6.05 -34.23 5.03
CA GLY A 122 6.28 -33.18 6.03
C GLY A 122 5.36 -33.33 7.24
N ARG A 123 4.05 -33.48 7.02
CA ARG A 123 3.06 -33.73 8.08
C ARG A 123 3.40 -34.99 8.87
N GLN A 124 3.80 -36.07 8.21
CA GLN A 124 4.20 -37.32 8.88
C GLN A 124 5.46 -37.14 9.74
N ALA A 125 6.51 -36.53 9.17
CA ALA A 125 7.78 -36.29 9.86
C ALA A 125 7.61 -35.39 11.09
N LEU A 126 6.74 -34.38 10.98
CA LEU A 126 6.42 -33.45 12.06
C LEU A 126 5.41 -34.01 13.09
N GLY A 127 4.79 -35.17 12.83
CA GLY A 127 3.80 -35.77 13.73
C GLY A 127 2.40 -35.12 13.67
N LEU A 128 2.08 -34.50 12.54
CA LEU A 128 0.86 -33.71 12.26
C LEU A 128 -0.13 -34.43 11.31
N ALA A 129 0.22 -35.65 10.89
CA ALA A 129 -0.61 -36.49 10.04
C ALA A 129 -1.69 -37.23 10.86
N THR A 130 -2.93 -37.21 10.39
CA THR A 130 -4.07 -37.93 10.98
C THR A 130 -4.25 -39.35 10.43
N SER A 131 -3.50 -39.72 9.40
CA SER A 131 -3.60 -40.95 8.61
C SER A 131 -2.22 -41.37 8.09
N GLU A 132 -1.99 -42.68 7.97
CA GLU A 132 -0.82 -43.25 7.29
C GLU A 132 -1.05 -43.30 5.77
N GLU A 133 -1.03 -42.14 5.12
CA GLU A 133 -1.06 -42.04 3.65
C GLU A 133 0.31 -42.40 3.05
N GLU A 134 0.32 -43.18 1.96
CA GLU A 134 1.57 -43.54 1.29
C GLU A 134 2.16 -42.34 0.54
N VAL A 135 3.44 -42.04 0.81
CA VAL A 135 4.18 -40.98 0.12
C VAL A 135 4.62 -41.48 -1.26
N ALA A 136 4.05 -40.93 -2.33
CA ALA A 136 4.32 -41.33 -3.72
C ALA A 136 5.73 -40.95 -4.26
N ILE A 137 6.60 -40.34 -3.45
CA ILE A 137 7.97 -39.95 -3.83
C ILE A 137 8.92 -41.12 -3.58
N SER A 138 9.56 -41.62 -4.65
CA SER A 138 10.58 -42.67 -4.57
C SER A 138 12.02 -42.17 -4.34
N ASN A 139 12.24 -40.85 -4.33
CA ASN A 139 13.56 -40.25 -4.19
C ASN A 139 14.08 -40.38 -2.74
N PRO A 140 15.16 -41.14 -2.47
CA PRO A 140 15.62 -41.39 -1.10
C PRO A 140 16.07 -40.13 -0.37
N LEU A 141 16.59 -39.12 -1.09
CA LEU A 141 16.99 -37.86 -0.49
C LEU A 141 15.79 -37.07 0.02
N ILE A 142 14.71 -37.03 -0.77
CA ILE A 142 13.49 -36.37 -0.33
C ILE A 142 12.88 -37.11 0.87
N LEU A 143 12.88 -38.44 0.86
CA LEU A 143 12.37 -39.27 1.97
C LEU A 143 13.17 -39.11 3.28
N ASP A 144 14.45 -38.75 3.23
CA ASP A 144 15.28 -38.50 4.44
C ASP A 144 14.76 -37.31 5.28
N PHE A 145 13.84 -36.49 4.76
CA PHE A 145 13.13 -35.49 5.57
C PHE A 145 12.50 -36.12 6.81
N LYS A 146 12.05 -37.37 6.76
CA LYS A 146 11.43 -38.04 7.91
C LYS A 146 12.35 -38.02 9.14
N ARG A 147 13.63 -38.35 8.95
CA ARG A 147 14.67 -38.36 10.00
C ARG A 147 14.97 -36.94 10.53
N ILE A 148 14.83 -35.92 9.69
CA ILE A 148 15.07 -34.51 10.04
C ILE A 148 13.86 -33.96 10.82
N GLY A 149 12.65 -34.10 10.26
CA GLY A 149 11.38 -33.71 10.85
C GLY A 149 11.15 -34.32 12.23
N GLU A 150 11.42 -35.62 12.41
CA GLU A 150 11.29 -36.32 13.69
C GLU A 150 12.12 -35.67 14.82
N LYS A 151 13.25 -35.02 14.48
CA LYS A 151 14.10 -34.30 15.43
C LYS A 151 13.67 -32.87 15.69
N ILE A 152 13.22 -32.14 14.65
CA ILE A 152 12.85 -30.71 14.78
C ILE A 152 11.42 -30.48 15.29
N ARG A 153 10.52 -31.46 15.15
CA ARG A 153 9.07 -31.32 15.41
C ARG A 153 8.65 -30.76 16.77
N ALA A 154 9.48 -30.90 17.81
CA ALA A 154 9.19 -30.37 19.14
C ALA A 154 9.22 -28.82 19.20
N ALA A 155 9.91 -28.20 18.24
CA ALA A 155 10.22 -26.78 18.14
C ALA A 155 10.03 -26.22 16.71
N TYR A 156 9.30 -26.94 15.84
CA TYR A 156 8.97 -26.50 14.49
C TYR A 156 7.48 -26.19 14.37
N ASN A 157 7.13 -25.08 13.71
CA ASN A 157 5.75 -24.64 13.54
C ASN A 157 5.16 -25.13 12.19
N GLU A 158 4.05 -25.87 12.27
CA GLU A 158 3.32 -26.50 11.16
C GLU A 158 3.11 -25.57 9.95
N GLY A 159 2.80 -24.29 10.19
CA GLY A 159 2.40 -23.35 9.15
C GLY A 159 3.51 -22.89 8.18
N HIS A 160 4.80 -23.16 8.45
CA HIS A 160 5.89 -22.67 7.60
C HIS A 160 6.23 -23.62 6.44
N PHE A 161 6.20 -24.94 6.69
CA PHE A 161 6.62 -25.95 5.72
C PHE A 161 5.67 -26.01 4.52
N GLU A 162 4.36 -26.16 4.77
CA GLU A 162 3.35 -26.26 3.72
C GLU A 162 3.24 -24.94 2.93
N ARG A 163 3.29 -23.80 3.62
CA ARG A 163 3.24 -22.47 2.99
C ARG A 163 4.37 -22.26 1.99
N TYR A 164 5.59 -22.72 2.30
CA TYR A 164 6.70 -22.68 1.34
C TYR A 164 6.42 -23.59 0.13
N VAL A 165 6.11 -24.87 0.40
CA VAL A 165 5.90 -25.89 -0.64
C VAL A 165 4.81 -25.47 -1.62
N ASP A 166 3.69 -24.91 -1.14
CA ASP A 166 2.61 -24.42 -1.99
C ASP A 166 2.97 -23.14 -2.74
N SER A 167 3.87 -22.31 -2.20
CA SER A 167 4.25 -21.04 -2.83
C SER A 167 5.18 -21.19 -4.03
N THR A 168 5.87 -22.32 -4.24
CA THR A 168 6.85 -22.46 -5.34
C THR A 168 6.23 -22.30 -6.73
N VAL A 169 4.92 -22.53 -6.87
CA VAL A 169 4.16 -22.23 -8.09
C VAL A 169 4.19 -20.74 -8.46
N LEU A 170 4.29 -19.84 -7.47
CA LEU A 170 4.37 -18.40 -7.67
C LEU A 170 5.72 -17.99 -8.26
N GLU A 171 6.83 -18.64 -7.87
CA GLU A 171 8.16 -18.37 -8.42
C GLU A 171 8.28 -18.91 -9.85
N ALA A 172 7.76 -20.12 -10.11
CA ALA A 172 7.66 -20.67 -11.47
C ALA A 172 6.84 -19.76 -12.41
N ALA A 173 5.66 -19.30 -11.95
CA ALA A 173 4.82 -18.37 -12.71
C ALA A 173 5.51 -17.00 -12.92
N ALA A 174 6.20 -16.49 -11.89
CA ALA A 174 6.96 -15.24 -12.00
C ALA A 174 8.15 -15.38 -12.96
N GLY A 175 8.82 -16.54 -13.02
CA GLY A 175 9.87 -16.85 -13.97
C GLY A 175 9.39 -16.78 -15.42
N LEU A 176 8.24 -17.40 -15.71
CA LEU A 176 7.64 -17.49 -17.05
C LEU A 176 7.02 -16.19 -17.59
N SER A 177 6.82 -15.16 -16.76
CA SER A 177 6.26 -13.86 -17.20
C SER A 177 7.20 -13.08 -18.13
N ASP A 178 6.67 -12.38 -19.14
CA ASP A 178 7.41 -11.43 -19.97
C ASP A 178 7.69 -10.07 -19.26
N THR A 179 6.98 -9.78 -18.17
CA THR A 179 7.07 -8.50 -17.43
C THR A 179 7.80 -8.65 -16.10
N LEU A 180 8.47 -7.59 -15.65
CA LEU A 180 8.99 -7.50 -14.29
C LEU A 180 7.84 -7.25 -13.31
N PRO A 181 7.84 -7.89 -12.12
CA PRO A 181 6.91 -7.52 -11.06
C PRO A 181 7.29 -6.16 -10.47
N SER A 182 6.32 -5.45 -9.89
CA SER A 182 6.63 -4.30 -9.04
C SER A 182 7.48 -4.76 -7.84
N LEU A 183 8.32 -3.88 -7.30
CA LEU A 183 9.19 -4.21 -6.15
C LEU A 183 8.38 -4.70 -4.94
N LYS A 184 7.17 -4.16 -4.73
CA LYS A 184 6.24 -4.67 -3.71
C LYS A 184 5.82 -6.11 -3.99
N ARG A 185 5.34 -6.40 -5.21
CA ARG A 185 4.90 -7.75 -5.60
C ARG A 185 6.05 -8.76 -5.55
N TYR A 186 7.26 -8.31 -5.88
CA TYR A 186 8.47 -9.09 -5.73
C TYR A 186 8.69 -9.52 -4.27
N TRP A 187 8.65 -8.59 -3.32
CA TRP A 187 8.80 -8.94 -1.90
C TRP A 187 7.65 -9.79 -1.35
N GLU A 188 6.39 -9.53 -1.75
CA GLU A 188 5.25 -10.38 -1.39
C GLU A 188 5.46 -11.85 -1.79
N VAL A 189 6.02 -12.10 -2.99
CA VAL A 189 6.33 -13.45 -3.46
C VAL A 189 7.57 -13.99 -2.73
N ARG A 190 8.66 -13.23 -2.63
CA ARG A 190 9.93 -13.70 -2.03
C ARG A 190 9.83 -14.00 -0.54
N VAL A 191 8.94 -13.34 0.22
CA VAL A 191 8.64 -13.70 1.61
C VAL A 191 8.08 -15.13 1.72
N LEU A 192 7.38 -15.60 0.70
CA LEU A 192 6.87 -16.96 0.62
C LEU A 192 7.90 -17.93 0.00
N THR A 193 8.55 -17.53 -1.10
CA THR A 193 9.31 -18.45 -1.98
C THR A 193 10.84 -18.45 -1.77
N SER A 194 11.41 -17.63 -0.90
CA SER A 194 12.88 -17.57 -0.70
C SER A 194 13.49 -18.73 0.09
N GLY A 195 12.71 -19.73 0.53
CA GLY A 195 13.15 -20.83 1.39
C GLY A 195 13.37 -20.44 2.86
N MET A 196 13.61 -19.16 3.11
CA MET A 196 13.83 -18.57 4.43
C MET A 196 12.77 -18.96 5.45
N GLY A 197 11.49 -19.03 5.05
CA GLY A 197 10.41 -19.42 5.96
C GLY A 197 10.62 -20.80 6.60
N ILE A 198 11.15 -21.78 5.85
CA ILE A 198 11.46 -23.12 6.39
C ILE A 198 12.67 -23.06 7.32
N LEU A 199 13.73 -22.36 6.92
CA LEU A 199 14.99 -22.33 7.66
C LEU A 199 14.90 -21.45 8.92
N LEU A 200 14.13 -20.37 8.91
CA LEU A 200 13.76 -19.64 10.13
C LEU A 200 12.85 -20.48 11.03
N GLY A 201 12.04 -21.38 10.45
CA GLY A 201 11.19 -22.36 11.15
C GLY A 201 11.90 -23.25 12.17
N VAL A 202 13.23 -23.42 12.07
CA VAL A 202 14.06 -24.16 13.04
C VAL A 202 14.83 -23.26 14.02
N THR A 203 14.50 -21.97 14.11
CA THR A 203 15.20 -21.04 15.02
C THR A 203 15.08 -21.45 16.49
N GLU A 204 13.89 -21.86 16.94
CA GLU A 204 13.68 -22.36 18.30
C GLU A 204 14.51 -23.64 18.58
N PHE A 205 14.54 -24.56 17.61
CA PHE A 205 15.36 -25.78 17.67
C PHE A 205 16.87 -25.47 17.73
N ALA A 206 17.36 -24.55 16.90
CA ALA A 206 18.75 -24.16 16.85
C ALA A 206 19.22 -23.42 18.12
N ALA A 207 18.33 -22.64 18.74
CA ALA A 207 18.59 -21.91 19.97
C ALA A 207 18.32 -22.73 21.26
N GLU A 208 17.80 -23.96 21.13
CA GLU A 208 17.40 -24.85 22.24
C GLU A 208 16.42 -24.20 23.24
N VAL A 209 15.48 -23.42 22.72
CA VAL A 209 14.43 -22.75 23.51
C VAL A 209 13.06 -23.02 22.92
N LYS A 210 12.01 -22.66 23.67
CA LYS A 210 10.64 -22.62 23.19
C LYS A 210 10.02 -21.29 23.56
N LEU A 211 9.44 -20.60 22.58
CA LEU A 211 8.77 -19.34 22.79
C LEU A 211 7.32 -19.54 23.24
N PRO A 212 6.76 -18.60 24.02
CA PRO A 212 5.32 -18.57 24.28
C PRO A 212 4.53 -18.43 22.98
N THR A 213 3.41 -19.13 22.88
CA THR A 213 2.47 -18.96 21.75
C THR A 213 2.06 -17.49 21.58
N SER A 214 1.88 -16.76 22.67
CA SER A 214 1.56 -15.32 22.66
C SER A 214 2.61 -14.46 21.95
N VAL A 215 3.89 -14.85 22.00
CA VAL A 215 4.97 -14.20 21.25
C VAL A 215 4.91 -14.61 19.79
N ILE A 216 4.83 -15.91 19.50
CA ILE A 216 4.81 -16.44 18.12
C ILE A 216 3.63 -15.87 17.31
N THR A 217 2.46 -15.71 17.93
CA THR A 217 1.27 -15.11 17.30
C THR A 217 1.21 -13.59 17.39
N SER A 218 2.26 -12.92 17.87
CA SER A 218 2.28 -11.45 17.95
C SER A 218 2.69 -10.81 16.63
N ALA A 219 2.06 -9.67 16.29
CA ALA A 219 2.44 -8.87 15.13
C ALA A 219 3.91 -8.40 15.18
N ALA A 220 4.49 -8.24 16.37
CA ALA A 220 5.90 -7.89 16.54
C ALA A 220 6.83 -9.05 16.12
N TYR A 221 6.49 -10.29 16.46
CA TYR A 221 7.25 -11.46 16.02
C TYR A 221 7.12 -11.69 14.51
N ASP A 222 5.91 -11.56 13.95
CA ASP A 222 5.66 -11.63 12.51
C ASP A 222 6.42 -10.54 11.71
N THR A 223 6.52 -9.34 12.28
CA THR A 223 7.33 -8.24 11.73
C THR A 223 8.83 -8.57 11.76
N LEU A 224 9.38 -9.05 12.90
CA LEU A 224 10.77 -9.51 12.98
C LEU A 224 11.07 -10.59 11.94
N TRP A 225 10.16 -11.55 11.80
CA TRP A 225 10.27 -12.68 10.88
C TRP A 225 10.31 -12.22 9.42
N THR A 226 9.30 -11.45 9.00
CA THR A 226 9.17 -10.96 7.62
C THR A 226 10.34 -10.03 7.27
N THR A 227 10.72 -9.12 8.17
CA THR A 227 11.88 -8.26 7.99
C THR A 227 13.17 -9.07 7.87
N ALA A 228 13.38 -10.12 8.67
CA ALA A 228 14.53 -11.03 8.53
C ALA A 228 14.56 -11.75 7.17
N ILE A 229 13.41 -12.14 6.62
CA ILE A 229 13.35 -12.75 5.28
C ILE A 229 13.75 -11.74 4.19
N VAL A 230 13.23 -10.51 4.25
CA VAL A 230 13.51 -9.49 3.23
C VAL A 230 14.94 -8.97 3.30
N ILE A 231 15.52 -8.78 4.49
CA ILE A 231 16.95 -8.45 4.68
C ILE A 231 17.83 -9.50 4.01
N ASN A 232 17.60 -10.78 4.30
CA ASN A 232 18.35 -11.89 3.71
C ASN A 232 18.21 -11.91 2.18
N SER A 233 16.99 -11.71 1.68
CA SER A 233 16.69 -11.70 0.24
C SER A 233 17.39 -10.56 -0.49
N ILE A 234 17.44 -9.33 0.07
CA ILE A 234 18.19 -8.21 -0.54
C ILE A 234 19.69 -8.51 -0.60
N VAL A 235 20.27 -9.09 0.46
CA VAL A 235 21.68 -9.49 0.48
C VAL A 235 21.96 -10.57 -0.57
N ASN A 236 21.05 -11.54 -0.71
CA ASN A 236 21.12 -12.56 -1.75
C ASN A 236 21.08 -11.91 -3.14
N ASP A 237 20.00 -11.19 -3.47
CA ASP A 237 19.80 -10.52 -4.76
C ASP A 237 21.00 -9.64 -5.20
N LEU A 238 21.59 -8.87 -4.27
CA LEU A 238 22.79 -8.06 -4.55
C LEU A 238 23.99 -8.95 -4.94
N ILE A 239 24.28 -9.97 -4.14
CA ILE A 239 25.49 -10.80 -4.30
C ILE A 239 25.31 -11.83 -5.42
N SER A 240 24.09 -12.33 -5.63
CA SER A 240 23.73 -13.32 -6.64
C SER A 240 23.59 -12.73 -8.04
N PHE A 241 23.28 -11.44 -8.18
CA PHE A 241 22.84 -10.80 -9.43
C PHE A 241 23.58 -11.26 -10.71
N LYS A 242 24.92 -11.28 -10.70
CA LYS A 242 25.71 -11.74 -11.86
C LYS A 242 25.54 -13.24 -12.19
N LYS A 243 25.32 -14.10 -11.19
CA LYS A 243 25.01 -15.54 -11.37
C LYS A 243 23.65 -15.68 -12.07
N GLU A 244 22.64 -14.96 -11.60
CA GLU A 244 21.27 -14.98 -12.12
C GLU A 244 21.20 -14.43 -13.55
N MET A 245 21.82 -13.28 -13.80
CA MET A 245 22.00 -12.70 -15.15
C MET A 245 22.65 -13.69 -16.13
N LYS A 246 23.62 -14.49 -15.67
CA LYS A 246 24.27 -15.53 -16.50
C LYS A 246 23.34 -16.74 -16.75
N ALA A 247 22.41 -17.02 -15.85
CA ALA A 247 21.36 -18.02 -16.04
C ALA A 247 20.16 -17.49 -16.85
N GLY A 248 20.19 -16.23 -17.29
CA GLY A 248 19.11 -15.59 -18.04
C GLY A 248 17.99 -15.00 -17.19
N SER A 249 18.12 -15.00 -15.86
CA SER A 249 17.13 -14.39 -14.96
C SER A 249 17.47 -12.93 -14.64
N VAL A 250 16.43 -12.09 -14.66
CA VAL A 250 16.41 -10.71 -14.14
C VAL A 250 15.41 -10.55 -12.99
N LEU A 251 14.95 -11.65 -12.39
CA LEU A 251 13.96 -11.63 -11.31
C LEU A 251 14.61 -11.32 -9.94
N SER A 252 15.10 -10.09 -9.81
CA SER A 252 15.87 -9.59 -8.66
C SER A 252 15.49 -8.14 -8.35
N SER A 253 15.53 -7.75 -7.08
CA SER A 253 15.29 -6.36 -6.66
C SER A 253 16.19 -5.36 -7.39
N VAL A 254 17.43 -5.75 -7.72
CA VAL A 254 18.40 -4.90 -8.42
C VAL A 254 17.95 -4.61 -9.85
N ALA A 255 17.43 -5.60 -10.58
CA ALA A 255 16.91 -5.39 -11.94
C ALA A 255 15.58 -4.62 -11.95
N ILE A 256 14.71 -4.84 -10.96
CA ILE A 256 13.45 -4.11 -10.80
C ILE A 256 13.72 -2.63 -10.46
N LEU A 257 14.67 -2.35 -9.58
CA LEU A 257 15.08 -0.97 -9.28
C LEU A 257 15.79 -0.34 -10.49
N TYR A 258 16.63 -1.11 -11.21
CA TYR A 258 17.27 -0.65 -12.43
C TYR A 258 16.25 -0.24 -13.51
N SER A 259 15.16 -0.99 -13.71
CA SER A 259 14.15 -0.63 -14.71
C SER A 259 13.45 0.71 -14.43
N GLN A 260 13.43 1.15 -13.16
CA GLN A 260 12.83 2.41 -12.72
C GLN A 260 13.78 3.62 -12.88
N VAL A 261 15.09 3.43 -12.66
CA VAL A 261 16.08 4.54 -12.64
C VAL A 261 17.09 4.52 -13.79
N ASN A 262 17.11 3.45 -14.58
CA ASN A 262 18.02 3.20 -15.70
C ASN A 262 19.52 3.40 -15.36
N ASN A 263 19.90 3.10 -14.12
CA ASN A 263 21.25 3.29 -13.57
C ASN A 263 21.55 2.20 -12.52
N LEU A 264 22.57 1.39 -12.77
CA LEU A 264 22.87 0.21 -11.95
C LEU A 264 23.46 0.58 -10.58
N ASP A 265 24.33 1.58 -10.51
CA ASP A 265 24.88 2.05 -9.24
C ASP A 265 23.76 2.63 -8.36
N ALA A 266 22.83 3.40 -8.94
CA ALA A 266 21.66 3.93 -8.23
C ALA A 266 20.74 2.81 -7.72
N ALA A 267 20.47 1.78 -8.52
CA ALA A 267 19.67 0.62 -8.12
C ALA A 267 20.32 -0.17 -6.96
N VAL A 268 21.66 -0.29 -6.96
CA VAL A 268 22.42 -0.87 -5.83
C VAL A 268 22.32 0.02 -4.59
N GLN A 269 22.47 1.35 -4.71
CA GLN A 269 22.32 2.26 -3.56
C GLN A 269 20.90 2.23 -2.98
N MET A 270 19.86 2.16 -3.82
CA MET A 270 18.46 2.01 -3.36
C MET A 270 18.24 0.68 -2.62
N SER A 271 18.84 -0.40 -3.10
CA SER A 271 18.80 -1.71 -2.41
C SER A 271 19.47 -1.65 -1.03
N LEU A 272 20.63 -0.99 -0.93
CA LEU A 272 21.34 -0.81 0.34
C LEU A 272 20.63 0.15 1.31
N ALA A 273 19.97 1.19 0.79
CA ALA A 273 19.14 2.08 1.60
C ALA A 273 17.93 1.33 2.19
N HIS A 274 17.25 0.51 1.38
CA HIS A 274 16.15 -0.34 1.85
C HIS A 274 16.62 -1.37 2.88
N LEU A 275 17.76 -2.02 2.64
CA LEU A 275 18.40 -2.96 3.58
C LEU A 275 18.64 -2.32 4.95
N LYS A 276 19.17 -1.09 4.98
CA LYS A 276 19.40 -0.35 6.22
C LYS A 276 18.08 -0.04 6.96
N ILE A 277 17.05 0.41 6.26
CA ILE A 277 15.74 0.73 6.88
C ILE A 277 15.14 -0.53 7.53
N LEU A 278 15.27 -1.69 6.89
CA LEU A 278 14.80 -2.96 7.44
C LEU A 278 15.60 -3.40 8.68
N VAL A 279 16.92 -3.21 8.70
CA VAL A 279 17.75 -3.45 9.89
C VAL A 279 17.32 -2.54 11.06
N ASP A 280 17.11 -1.25 10.80
CA ASP A 280 16.62 -0.29 11.80
C ASP A 280 15.21 -0.66 12.34
N GLU A 281 14.32 -1.18 11.48
CA GLU A 281 12.98 -1.65 11.89
C GLU A 281 13.02 -2.96 12.67
N PHE A 282 13.90 -3.89 12.29
CA PHE A 282 14.13 -5.12 13.04
C PHE A 282 14.57 -4.81 14.48
N ASP A 283 15.57 -3.92 14.66
CA ASP A 283 16.06 -3.57 16.00
C ASP A 283 15.04 -2.80 16.83
N ARG A 284 14.25 -1.93 16.20
CA ARG A 284 13.10 -1.26 16.84
C ARG A 284 12.09 -2.30 17.34
N THR A 285 11.72 -3.25 16.50
CA THR A 285 10.72 -4.28 16.82
C THR A 285 11.24 -5.24 17.89
N ALA A 286 12.51 -5.64 17.83
CA ALA A 286 13.18 -6.44 18.85
C ALA A 286 13.18 -5.73 20.20
N SER A 287 13.49 -4.43 20.20
CA SER A 287 13.45 -3.59 21.41
C SER A 287 12.03 -3.48 21.97
N LEU A 288 11.01 -3.33 21.13
CA LEU A 288 9.60 -3.31 21.55
C LEU A 288 9.18 -4.65 22.17
N LEU A 289 9.57 -5.78 21.56
CA LEU A 289 9.24 -7.12 22.05
C LEU A 289 9.91 -7.40 23.40
N LEU A 290 11.16 -6.97 23.62
CA LEU A 290 11.88 -7.18 24.88
C LEU A 290 11.51 -6.19 26.00
N THR A 291 10.97 -5.00 25.68
CA THR A 291 10.75 -3.93 26.70
C THR A 291 9.30 -3.49 26.91
N LYS A 292 8.38 -3.82 25.99
CA LYS A 292 6.98 -3.38 26.05
C LYS A 292 5.95 -4.49 25.87
N PHE A 293 6.34 -5.63 25.32
CA PHE A 293 5.46 -6.80 25.29
C PHE A 293 5.36 -7.40 26.70
N PRO A 294 4.19 -7.90 27.14
CA PRO A 294 4.01 -8.49 28.46
C PRO A 294 4.63 -9.91 28.53
N LEU A 295 5.95 -10.00 28.47
CA LEU A 295 6.72 -11.22 28.73
C LEU A 295 6.72 -11.53 30.23
N SER A 296 6.65 -12.81 30.58
CA SER A 296 7.05 -13.25 31.92
C SER A 296 8.57 -13.11 32.09
N PRO A 297 9.10 -13.00 33.32
CA PRO A 297 10.55 -12.93 33.55
C PRO A 297 11.33 -14.11 32.94
N GLU A 298 10.73 -15.31 32.94
CA GLU A 298 11.30 -16.53 32.37
C GLU A 298 11.29 -16.57 30.83
N ASP A 299 10.42 -15.81 30.16
CA ASP A 299 10.33 -15.77 28.70
C ASP A 299 11.34 -14.79 28.05
N VAL A 300 11.90 -13.84 28.82
CA VAL A 300 12.80 -12.80 28.30
C VAL A 300 14.07 -13.39 27.68
N GLU A 301 14.69 -14.38 28.32
CA GLU A 301 15.90 -15.04 27.79
C GLU A 301 15.62 -15.86 26.52
N PRO A 302 14.60 -16.75 26.46
CA PRO A 302 14.15 -17.39 25.23
C PRO A 302 13.91 -16.41 24.06
N VAL A 303 13.15 -15.33 24.30
CA VAL A 303 12.84 -14.34 23.27
C VAL A 303 14.12 -13.63 22.80
N SER A 304 15.00 -13.22 23.72
CA SER A 304 16.27 -12.59 23.35
C SER A 304 17.19 -13.52 22.55
N LYS A 305 17.24 -14.81 22.88
CA LYS A 305 18.01 -15.81 22.14
C LYS A 305 17.49 -15.95 20.71
N VAL A 306 16.17 -16.06 20.51
CA VAL A 306 15.58 -16.16 19.17
C VAL A 306 15.83 -14.90 18.35
N ILE A 307 15.68 -13.70 18.92
CA ILE A 307 15.99 -12.43 18.23
C ILE A 307 17.46 -12.43 17.76
N ASP A 308 18.40 -12.83 18.61
CA ASP A 308 19.81 -12.91 18.25
C ASP A 308 20.09 -13.98 17.18
N THR A 309 19.40 -15.11 17.20
CA THR A 309 19.49 -16.10 16.11
C THR A 309 18.96 -15.56 14.79
N LEU A 310 17.86 -14.79 14.78
CA LEU A 310 17.37 -14.11 13.59
C LEU A 310 18.38 -13.08 13.04
N ARG A 311 19.12 -12.38 13.91
CA ARG A 311 20.25 -11.52 13.50
C ARG A 311 21.40 -12.34 12.90
N LEU A 312 21.81 -13.42 13.57
CA LEU A 312 22.87 -14.34 13.14
C LEU A 312 22.57 -15.00 11.79
N VAL A 313 21.31 -15.34 11.49
CA VAL A 313 20.91 -15.83 10.16
C VAL A 313 21.20 -14.78 9.07
N ASN A 314 20.97 -13.50 9.35
CA ASN A 314 21.16 -12.42 8.37
C ASN A 314 22.64 -12.04 8.20
N THR A 315 23.38 -11.83 9.29
CA THR A 315 24.83 -11.57 9.22
C THR A 315 25.58 -12.80 8.69
N GLY A 316 25.15 -13.99 9.10
CA GLY A 316 25.66 -15.26 8.65
C GLY A 316 25.43 -15.50 7.16
N ASN A 317 24.27 -15.12 6.61
CA ASN A 317 24.03 -15.17 5.17
C ASN A 317 24.95 -14.25 4.37
N LEU A 318 25.23 -13.04 4.88
CA LEU A 318 26.20 -12.14 4.26
C LEU A 318 27.61 -12.76 4.28
N GLU A 319 28.11 -13.16 5.46
CA GLU A 319 29.46 -13.74 5.59
C GLU A 319 29.63 -15.04 4.79
N TRP A 320 28.64 -15.92 4.83
CA TRP A 320 28.60 -17.11 3.98
C TRP A 320 28.62 -16.74 2.49
N SER A 321 27.80 -15.78 2.05
CA SER A 321 27.75 -15.36 0.64
C SER A 321 29.07 -14.78 0.15
N LEU A 322 29.84 -14.12 1.02
CA LEU A 322 31.17 -13.59 0.73
C LEU A 322 32.26 -14.68 0.66
N GLN A 323 32.13 -15.74 1.46
CA GLN A 323 33.15 -16.79 1.60
C GLN A 323 32.91 -17.99 0.67
N ALA A 324 31.66 -18.36 0.43
CA ALA A 324 31.28 -19.50 -0.40
C ALA A 324 31.54 -19.25 -1.89
N LYS A 325 31.85 -20.34 -2.63
CA LYS A 325 32.14 -20.26 -4.07
C LYS A 325 30.87 -20.05 -4.92
N ARG A 326 29.68 -20.23 -4.35
CA ARG A 326 28.34 -20.16 -5.00
C ARG A 326 28.16 -18.93 -5.91
N TYR A 327 28.61 -17.76 -5.48
CA TYR A 327 28.44 -16.50 -6.21
C TYR A 327 29.73 -15.95 -6.84
N GLY A 328 30.85 -16.64 -6.65
CA GLY A 328 32.18 -16.27 -7.17
C GLY A 328 32.77 -14.98 -6.60
N VAL A 329 32.24 -14.45 -5.48
CA VAL A 329 32.67 -13.16 -4.90
C VAL A 329 33.91 -13.23 -4.02
N CYS A 330 34.23 -14.38 -3.43
CA CYS A 330 35.37 -14.57 -2.52
C CYS A 330 36.72 -14.11 -3.11
N ASN A 331 36.84 -14.10 -4.45
CA ASN A 331 38.03 -13.69 -5.20
C ASN A 331 37.92 -12.28 -5.81
N SER A 332 36.87 -11.52 -5.47
CA SER A 332 36.50 -10.24 -6.10
C SER A 332 36.19 -9.13 -5.08
N ILE A 333 36.56 -9.35 -3.81
CA ILE A 333 36.47 -8.37 -2.72
C ILE A 333 37.76 -7.55 -2.72
N SER A 334 37.63 -6.22 -2.75
CA SER A 334 38.73 -5.27 -2.69
C SER A 334 39.32 -5.15 -1.28
N GLN A 335 40.47 -4.46 -1.14
CA GLN A 335 41.03 -4.10 0.17
C GLN A 335 40.08 -3.23 1.03
N THR A 336 39.10 -2.55 0.41
CA THR A 336 38.08 -1.74 1.08
C THR A 336 36.78 -2.50 1.33
N GLY A 337 36.74 -3.82 1.10
CA GLY A 337 35.55 -4.66 1.29
C GLY A 337 34.51 -4.56 0.17
N GLN A 338 34.75 -3.77 -0.88
CA GLN A 338 33.84 -3.61 -2.01
C GLN A 338 33.92 -4.84 -2.93
N ILE A 339 32.78 -5.31 -3.43
CA ILE A 339 32.72 -6.39 -4.41
C ILE A 339 32.70 -5.76 -5.81
N GLU A 340 33.72 -6.02 -6.61
CA GLU A 340 33.75 -5.61 -8.01
C GLU A 340 33.60 -6.81 -8.93
N LYS A 341 32.50 -6.87 -9.70
CA LYS A 341 32.35 -7.89 -10.74
C LYS A 341 32.68 -7.30 -12.11
N SER A 342 33.48 -8.04 -12.90
CA SER A 342 33.71 -7.77 -14.33
C SER A 342 32.39 -7.71 -15.10
N SER A 343 32.40 -7.25 -16.36
CA SER A 343 31.18 -7.00 -17.15
C SER A 343 30.14 -8.13 -17.10
N LEU A 344 28.87 -7.73 -17.09
CA LEU A 344 27.73 -8.63 -17.29
C LEU A 344 27.77 -9.17 -18.74
N THR A 345 27.62 -10.50 -18.91
CA THR A 345 28.18 -11.28 -20.02
C THR A 345 27.54 -11.09 -21.40
N GLU A 346 28.31 -11.33 -22.47
CA GLU A 346 27.87 -11.38 -23.87
C GLU A 346 27.77 -12.84 -24.40
N SER A 347 26.63 -13.21 -25.02
CA SER A 347 26.57 -14.07 -26.24
C SER A 347 25.13 -14.26 -26.77
N VAL A 348 24.90 -13.87 -28.04
CA VAL A 348 24.06 -14.47 -29.13
C VAL A 348 22.86 -15.37 -28.76
N GLY A 349 21.62 -15.24 -29.26
CA GLY A 349 20.96 -14.42 -30.32
C GLY A 349 19.58 -15.09 -30.67
N GLU A 350 18.71 -14.68 -31.59
CA GLU A 350 18.55 -13.50 -32.47
C GLU A 350 17.13 -13.53 -33.13
N PHE A 351 16.33 -12.43 -33.14
CA PHE A 351 15.18 -12.29 -34.08
C PHE A 351 14.77 -10.83 -34.43
N ILE A 352 15.24 -10.35 -35.60
CA ILE A 352 14.57 -9.48 -36.59
C ILE A 352 13.87 -8.12 -36.18
N MET A 353 14.65 -7.03 -36.24
CA MET A 353 14.55 -5.89 -37.21
C MET A 353 13.26 -5.07 -37.54
N ARG A 354 13.44 -3.71 -37.57
CA ARG A 354 12.70 -2.58 -38.22
C ARG A 354 11.48 -1.97 -37.48
N PHE A 355 11.30 -0.65 -37.32
CA PHE A 355 11.37 0.47 -38.31
C PHE A 355 11.63 1.88 -37.66
N LEU A 356 11.83 2.91 -38.50
CA LEU A 356 12.14 4.33 -38.17
C LEU A 356 10.94 5.30 -38.32
N GLY A 357 10.92 6.44 -37.61
CA GLY A 357 10.67 7.74 -38.28
C GLY A 357 9.72 8.81 -37.66
N VAL A 358 10.32 9.92 -37.17
CA VAL A 358 9.95 11.36 -37.41
C VAL A 358 8.67 12.01 -36.79
N LEU A 359 8.88 12.76 -35.69
CA LEU A 359 8.64 14.22 -35.47
C LEU A 359 7.62 15.01 -36.37
N LEU A 360 6.67 15.77 -35.76
CA LEU A 360 6.72 17.26 -35.63
C LEU A 360 5.44 17.92 -35.05
N ILE A 361 5.57 19.20 -34.71
CA ILE A 361 4.67 20.10 -33.95
C ILE A 361 3.68 20.84 -34.88
N THR A 362 2.50 21.23 -34.37
CA THR A 362 1.58 22.23 -34.97
C THR A 362 1.12 23.27 -33.94
N PRO A 363 0.65 24.48 -34.35
CA PRO A 363 0.73 25.70 -33.53
C PRO A 363 -0.49 25.96 -32.62
N LEU A 364 -0.32 26.88 -31.66
CA LEU A 364 -1.40 27.39 -30.81
C LEU A 364 -2.50 28.07 -31.64
N ALA A 365 -3.73 27.64 -31.45
CA ALA A 365 -4.90 28.47 -31.70
C ALA A 365 -5.13 29.42 -30.50
N VAL A 366 -5.55 30.66 -30.77
CA VAL A 366 -6.14 31.51 -29.73
C VAL A 366 -7.57 31.00 -29.50
N LEU A 367 -7.84 30.46 -28.32
CA LEU A 367 -9.20 30.06 -27.94
C LEU A 367 -10.00 31.29 -27.46
N ALA A 368 -11.30 31.27 -27.76
CA ALA A 368 -12.28 32.17 -27.13
C ALA A 368 -12.29 31.99 -25.60
N ALA A 369 -12.74 33.02 -24.88
CA ALA A 369 -12.88 32.97 -23.43
C ALA A 369 -13.88 31.86 -23.02
N PRO A 370 -13.59 31.04 -22.00
CA PRO A 370 -14.50 29.98 -21.59
C PRO A 370 -15.82 30.55 -21.05
N ILE A 371 -16.92 29.96 -21.49
CA ILE A 371 -18.23 30.10 -20.85
C ILE A 371 -18.29 29.05 -19.75
N LEU A 372 -18.48 29.47 -18.50
CA LEU A 372 -18.49 28.63 -17.32
C LEU A 372 -19.89 28.11 -17.02
N GLU A 373 -19.96 26.85 -16.61
CA GLU A 373 -21.19 26.20 -16.17
C GLU A 373 -21.66 26.76 -14.81
N PRO A 374 -22.94 27.16 -14.68
CA PRO A 374 -23.46 27.83 -13.50
C PRO A 374 -23.53 26.92 -12.27
N ASN A 375 -23.37 27.53 -11.08
CA ASN A 375 -23.69 26.93 -9.80
C ASN A 375 -24.89 27.67 -9.19
N GLY A 376 -26.07 27.06 -9.25
CA GLY A 376 -27.31 27.60 -8.68
C GLY A 376 -28.45 27.61 -9.69
N GLU A 377 -29.61 28.10 -9.27
CA GLU A 377 -30.74 28.33 -10.19
C GLU A 377 -30.40 29.53 -11.09
N VAL A 378 -30.20 29.26 -12.39
CA VAL A 378 -29.87 30.27 -13.40
C VAL A 378 -31.02 31.28 -13.54
N ILE A 379 -30.68 32.56 -13.64
CA ILE A 379 -31.61 33.61 -14.03
C ILE A 379 -31.60 33.70 -15.57
N PRO A 380 -32.67 33.30 -16.27
CA PRO A 380 -32.61 33.14 -17.73
C PRO A 380 -32.26 34.45 -18.46
N GLY A 381 -31.31 34.38 -19.39
CA GLY A 381 -30.83 35.52 -20.19
C GLY A 381 -29.94 36.51 -19.45
N LYS A 382 -29.52 36.23 -18.20
CA LYS A 382 -28.61 37.06 -17.40
C LYS A 382 -27.22 36.43 -17.30
N TRP A 383 -26.20 37.25 -17.53
CA TRP A 383 -24.82 36.82 -17.66
C TRP A 383 -23.86 37.78 -16.95
N ILE A 384 -22.70 37.27 -16.54
CA ILE A 384 -21.59 38.02 -15.96
C ILE A 384 -20.33 37.73 -16.77
N ALA A 385 -19.71 38.76 -17.33
CA ALA A 385 -18.40 38.68 -17.99
C ALA A 385 -17.32 39.24 -17.05
N VAL A 386 -16.21 38.52 -16.92
CA VAL A 386 -15.02 38.91 -16.15
C VAL A 386 -13.88 39.18 -17.10
N LEU A 387 -13.07 40.20 -16.83
CA LEU A 387 -12.06 40.75 -17.73
C LEU A 387 -10.64 40.32 -17.36
N LYS A 388 -9.73 40.38 -18.34
CA LYS A 388 -8.29 40.19 -18.10
C LYS A 388 -7.70 41.41 -17.34
N PRO A 389 -6.66 41.23 -16.49
CA PRO A 389 -6.30 42.19 -15.43
C PRO A 389 -5.81 43.59 -15.83
N ASP A 390 -5.65 43.85 -17.14
CA ASP A 390 -5.00 45.07 -17.66
C ASP A 390 -5.99 46.02 -18.37
N ASN A 391 -7.30 45.70 -18.37
CA ASN A 391 -8.32 46.44 -19.13
C ASN A 391 -9.04 47.48 -18.28
N THR A 392 -9.28 48.68 -18.81
CA THR A 392 -10.20 49.61 -18.12
C THR A 392 -11.65 49.29 -18.51
N THR A 393 -12.48 48.93 -17.53
CA THR A 393 -13.88 48.48 -17.74
C THR A 393 -14.70 49.43 -18.62
N GLY A 394 -14.43 50.74 -18.53
CA GLY A 394 -15.09 51.76 -19.35
C GLY A 394 -14.66 51.82 -20.82
N GLN A 395 -13.42 51.43 -21.17
CA GLN A 395 -12.97 51.36 -22.56
C GLN A 395 -13.49 50.11 -23.26
N LEU A 396 -13.63 48.99 -22.54
CA LEU A 396 -14.17 47.78 -23.15
C LEU A 396 -15.69 47.88 -23.38
N PHE A 397 -16.42 48.57 -22.50
CA PHE A 397 -17.86 48.75 -22.66
C PHE A 397 -18.23 49.48 -23.97
N SER A 398 -17.47 50.49 -24.40
CA SER A 398 -17.71 51.16 -25.69
C SER A 398 -17.42 50.23 -26.88
N THR A 399 -16.41 49.36 -26.77
CA THR A 399 -16.13 48.29 -27.75
C THR A 399 -17.28 47.26 -27.82
N VAL A 400 -17.75 46.74 -26.69
CA VAL A 400 -18.89 45.80 -26.62
C VAL A 400 -20.16 46.41 -27.21
N THR A 401 -20.48 47.66 -26.83
CA THR A 401 -21.69 48.35 -27.32
C THR A 401 -21.64 48.60 -28.83
N SER A 402 -20.46 48.92 -29.37
CA SER A 402 -20.28 49.21 -30.80
C SER A 402 -20.20 47.96 -31.68
N ILE A 403 -19.70 46.83 -31.16
CA ILE A 403 -19.61 45.56 -31.90
C ILE A 403 -20.93 44.77 -31.84
N LEU A 404 -21.57 44.67 -30.66
CA LEU A 404 -22.69 43.75 -30.43
C LEU A 404 -24.07 44.43 -30.38
N GLY A 405 -24.14 45.75 -30.54
CA GLY A 405 -25.35 46.45 -30.97
C GLY A 405 -26.61 46.21 -30.13
N GLY A 406 -26.53 46.36 -28.81
CA GLY A 406 -27.71 46.27 -27.93
C GLY A 406 -27.44 45.78 -26.50
N ILE A 407 -26.29 45.15 -26.26
CA ILE A 407 -25.88 44.74 -24.91
C ILE A 407 -25.48 45.98 -24.10
N SER A 408 -26.17 46.20 -22.99
CA SER A 408 -25.81 47.21 -21.97
C SER A 408 -25.55 46.51 -20.63
N PRO A 409 -24.52 46.91 -19.87
CA PRO A 409 -24.27 46.36 -18.56
C PRO A 409 -25.34 46.86 -17.59
N GLU A 410 -25.82 45.94 -16.75
CA GLU A 410 -26.74 46.25 -15.67
C GLU A 410 -25.95 46.73 -14.45
N HIS A 411 -24.83 46.06 -14.18
CA HIS A 411 -23.82 46.47 -13.20
C HIS A 411 -22.42 46.33 -13.79
N SER A 412 -21.50 47.20 -13.36
CA SER A 412 -20.08 47.11 -13.67
C SER A 412 -19.29 46.96 -12.38
N TYR A 413 -18.23 46.16 -12.43
CA TYR A 413 -17.40 45.77 -11.29
C TYR A 413 -15.96 46.23 -11.54
N ASP A 414 -15.38 46.90 -10.55
CA ASP A 414 -13.99 47.33 -10.52
C ASP A 414 -13.51 47.24 -9.06
N ILE A 415 -12.97 46.07 -8.70
CA ILE A 415 -12.66 45.67 -7.31
C ILE A 415 -11.25 45.08 -7.29
N GLY A 416 -10.25 45.95 -7.21
CA GLY A 416 -8.84 45.53 -7.20
C GLY A 416 -8.44 44.91 -8.53
N SER A 417 -8.13 43.61 -8.53
CA SER A 417 -7.86 42.84 -9.76
C SER A 417 -9.11 42.20 -10.39
N PHE A 418 -10.28 42.31 -9.76
CA PHE A 418 -11.54 41.82 -10.31
C PHE A 418 -12.26 42.92 -11.08
N GLN A 419 -12.34 42.77 -12.40
CA GLN A 419 -13.03 43.67 -13.30
C GLN A 419 -14.04 42.89 -14.14
N GLY A 420 -15.22 43.44 -14.36
CA GLY A 420 -16.30 42.74 -15.05
C GLY A 420 -17.58 43.54 -15.18
N TYR A 421 -18.61 42.91 -15.73
CA TYR A 421 -19.96 43.47 -15.80
C TYR A 421 -21.02 42.37 -15.89
N SER A 422 -22.21 42.63 -15.34
CA SER A 422 -23.40 41.82 -15.60
C SER A 422 -24.22 42.43 -16.74
N PHE A 423 -24.91 41.62 -17.53
CA PHE A 423 -25.68 42.05 -18.70
C PHE A 423 -26.79 41.06 -19.06
N SER A 424 -27.79 41.55 -19.82
CA SER A 424 -28.78 40.69 -20.49
C SER A 424 -28.35 40.37 -21.91
N ALA A 425 -28.41 39.10 -22.30
CA ALA A 425 -28.18 38.62 -23.67
C ALA A 425 -28.83 37.25 -23.89
N SER A 426 -29.19 36.94 -25.13
CA SER A 426 -29.56 35.57 -25.53
C SER A 426 -28.32 34.70 -25.64
N ASP A 427 -28.48 33.40 -25.39
CA ASP A 427 -27.42 32.38 -25.43
C ASP A 427 -26.60 32.44 -26.74
N ASP A 428 -27.27 32.70 -27.87
CA ASP A 428 -26.65 32.87 -29.19
C ASP A 428 -25.61 34.01 -29.26
N MET A 429 -25.77 35.07 -28.46
CA MET A 429 -24.86 36.24 -28.45
C MET A 429 -23.64 36.03 -27.54
N ILE A 430 -23.66 35.03 -26.65
CA ILE A 430 -22.60 34.84 -25.64
C ILE A 430 -21.28 34.43 -26.27
N ASN A 431 -21.32 33.61 -27.33
CA ASN A 431 -20.12 33.26 -28.10
C ASN A 431 -19.42 34.52 -28.65
N SER A 432 -20.19 35.51 -29.13
CA SER A 432 -19.63 36.77 -29.65
C SER A 432 -19.09 37.70 -28.56
N VAL A 433 -19.52 37.55 -27.30
CA VAL A 433 -18.89 38.20 -26.14
C VAL A 433 -17.62 37.43 -25.72
N ALA A 434 -17.63 36.09 -25.81
CA ALA A 434 -16.51 35.23 -25.47
C ALA A 434 -15.33 35.35 -26.46
N ASP A 435 -15.60 35.68 -27.73
CA ASP A 435 -14.59 35.95 -28.75
C ASP A 435 -13.81 37.27 -28.52
N LEU A 436 -14.24 38.13 -27.59
CA LEU A 436 -13.54 39.36 -27.25
C LEU A 436 -12.26 39.05 -26.45
N ASN A 437 -11.11 39.49 -26.97
CA ASN A 437 -9.80 39.18 -26.39
C ASN A 437 -9.61 39.74 -24.95
N GLU A 438 -10.42 40.71 -24.54
CA GLU A 438 -10.35 41.35 -23.24
C GLU A 438 -11.15 40.60 -22.15
N VAL A 439 -12.05 39.70 -22.56
CA VAL A 439 -12.81 38.83 -21.65
C VAL A 439 -11.92 37.67 -21.20
N ALA A 440 -11.92 37.41 -19.88
CA ALA A 440 -11.24 36.28 -19.26
C ALA A 440 -12.16 35.05 -19.22
N TYR A 441 -13.45 35.24 -18.90
CA TYR A 441 -14.50 34.21 -18.94
C TYR A 441 -15.90 34.84 -18.81
N ILE A 442 -16.94 34.05 -19.09
CA ILE A 442 -18.36 34.43 -18.91
C ILE A 442 -19.05 33.36 -18.07
N THR A 443 -20.03 33.72 -17.23
CA THR A 443 -20.91 32.78 -16.50
C THR A 443 -22.36 33.26 -16.54
N PRO A 444 -23.38 32.38 -16.52
CA PRO A 444 -24.74 32.78 -16.21
C PRO A 444 -24.84 33.35 -14.79
N ASP A 445 -25.78 34.27 -14.58
CA ASP A 445 -26.14 34.78 -13.25
C ASP A 445 -27.06 33.79 -12.51
N THR A 446 -26.95 33.68 -11.19
CA THR A 446 -27.65 32.67 -10.38
C THR A 446 -28.26 33.24 -9.10
N LYS A 447 -29.38 32.65 -8.66
CA LYS A 447 -30.01 33.02 -7.39
C LYS A 447 -29.22 32.51 -6.19
N VAL A 448 -29.15 33.34 -5.14
CA VAL A 448 -28.70 32.99 -3.79
C VAL A 448 -29.87 33.02 -2.81
N SER A 449 -29.87 32.12 -1.81
CA SER A 449 -30.96 31.95 -0.83
C SER A 449 -30.45 32.00 0.61
N ILE A 450 -31.33 32.34 1.56
CA ILE A 450 -31.04 32.32 3.00
C ILE A 450 -31.12 30.86 3.49
N ALA A 451 -30.06 30.36 4.14
CA ALA A 451 -30.02 29.00 4.66
C ALA A 451 -30.97 28.79 5.85
N SER A 452 -31.69 27.66 5.87
CA SER A 452 -32.55 27.23 6.97
C SER A 452 -31.97 25.98 7.63
N THR A 453 -31.84 25.99 8.95
CA THR A 453 -31.34 24.85 9.73
C THR A 453 -32.47 23.94 10.23
N ALA A 454 -32.14 22.66 10.44
CA ALA A 454 -32.94 21.62 11.03
C ALA A 454 -32.18 21.00 12.22
N THR A 455 -32.89 20.35 13.14
CA THR A 455 -32.29 19.66 14.30
C THR A 455 -32.84 18.25 14.43
N GLN A 456 -31.94 17.28 14.57
CA GLN A 456 -32.24 15.93 15.06
C GLN A 456 -31.97 15.89 16.56
N ASP A 457 -33.02 15.76 17.36
CA ASP A 457 -32.93 15.40 18.78
C ASP A 457 -32.56 13.92 18.93
N SER A 458 -31.88 13.57 20.03
CA SER A 458 -31.38 12.21 20.31
C SER A 458 -30.49 11.65 19.19
N ALA A 459 -29.67 12.52 18.58
CA ALA A 459 -28.71 12.13 17.56
C ALA A 459 -27.63 11.17 18.14
N PRO A 460 -27.12 10.22 17.33
CA PRO A 460 -25.93 9.43 17.67
C PRO A 460 -24.78 10.32 18.11
N TRP A 461 -23.96 9.85 19.06
CA TRP A 461 -22.94 10.68 19.72
C TRP A 461 -21.97 11.33 18.72
N GLY A 462 -21.61 10.64 17.62
CA GLY A 462 -20.74 11.18 16.58
C GLY A 462 -21.34 12.40 15.87
N LEU A 463 -22.60 12.30 15.42
CA LEU A 463 -23.33 13.44 14.85
C LEU A 463 -23.47 14.57 15.87
N ALA A 464 -23.85 14.25 17.11
CA ALA A 464 -23.94 15.27 18.14
C ALA A 464 -22.59 15.95 18.40
N ARG A 465 -21.48 15.21 18.42
CA ARG A 465 -20.14 15.75 18.68
C ARG A 465 -19.65 16.67 17.57
N ILE A 466 -19.98 16.41 16.30
CA ILE A 466 -19.64 17.32 15.20
C ILE A 466 -20.59 18.52 15.08
N SER A 467 -21.73 18.57 15.79
CA SER A 467 -22.58 19.78 15.86
C SER A 467 -22.38 20.59 17.14
N ASN A 468 -21.86 19.97 18.20
CA ASN A 468 -21.57 20.64 19.46
C ASN A 468 -20.08 20.98 19.59
N ARG A 469 -19.74 21.96 20.43
CA ARG A 469 -18.34 22.28 20.76
C ARG A 469 -17.81 21.44 21.92
N ALA A 470 -18.68 21.05 22.84
CA ALA A 470 -18.38 20.19 23.99
C ALA A 470 -18.88 18.75 23.76
N PRO A 471 -18.27 17.74 24.41
CA PRO A 471 -18.76 16.37 24.43
C PRO A 471 -20.06 16.23 25.26
N GLY A 472 -20.74 15.09 25.13
CA GLY A 472 -21.98 14.79 25.87
C GLY A 472 -23.26 15.44 25.33
N GLY A 473 -23.19 16.18 24.22
CA GLY A 473 -24.36 16.67 23.49
C GLY A 473 -25.19 15.52 22.89
N SER A 474 -26.48 15.78 22.64
CA SER A 474 -27.44 14.80 22.09
C SER A 474 -28.24 15.32 20.89
N LYS A 475 -27.87 16.49 20.35
CA LYS A 475 -28.53 17.15 19.21
C LYS A 475 -27.57 17.30 18.05
N TYR A 476 -28.04 16.98 16.86
CA TYR A 476 -27.36 17.32 15.59
C TYR A 476 -28.17 18.42 14.90
N THR A 477 -27.66 19.66 14.92
CA THR A 477 -28.24 20.80 14.21
C THR A 477 -27.43 21.05 12.94
N TYR A 478 -28.11 21.11 11.79
CA TYR A 478 -27.52 21.13 10.45
C TYR A 478 -28.34 21.99 9.50
N ASP A 479 -27.72 22.52 8.44
CA ASP A 479 -28.42 23.18 7.34
C ASP A 479 -29.25 22.17 6.56
N ASP A 480 -30.52 22.47 6.24
CA ASP A 480 -31.39 21.52 5.55
C ASP A 480 -30.81 21.07 4.19
N SER A 481 -30.01 21.91 3.53
CA SER A 481 -29.30 21.60 2.29
C SER A 481 -28.10 20.63 2.44
N ALA A 482 -27.82 20.09 3.63
CA ALA A 482 -26.65 19.25 3.91
C ALA A 482 -26.47 18.05 2.93
N GLY A 483 -25.58 18.21 1.94
CA GLY A 483 -25.28 17.23 0.90
C GLY A 483 -26.14 17.32 -0.36
N GLU A 484 -27.00 18.34 -0.49
CA GLU A 484 -27.87 18.47 -1.66
C GLU A 484 -27.07 18.70 -2.95
N GLY A 485 -27.32 17.87 -3.97
CA GLY A 485 -26.61 17.95 -5.25
C GLY A 485 -25.16 17.44 -5.25
N THR A 486 -24.67 16.85 -4.16
CA THR A 486 -23.30 16.29 -4.06
C THR A 486 -23.25 14.77 -4.21
N TYR A 487 -22.04 14.25 -4.40
CA TYR A 487 -21.77 12.83 -4.67
C TYR A 487 -20.60 12.33 -3.82
N ALA A 488 -20.83 11.33 -2.98
CA ALA A 488 -19.81 10.67 -2.19
C ALA A 488 -19.47 9.29 -2.76
N TYR A 489 -18.26 9.15 -3.29
CA TYR A 489 -17.69 7.88 -3.76
C TYR A 489 -17.11 7.12 -2.56
N ILE A 490 -17.67 5.94 -2.27
CA ILE A 490 -17.23 5.08 -1.17
C ILE A 490 -16.36 3.98 -1.76
N LEU A 491 -15.03 4.08 -1.55
CA LEU A 491 -14.06 3.10 -2.02
C LEU A 491 -13.80 2.08 -0.90
N ASP A 492 -14.55 0.98 -0.90
CA ASP A 492 -14.59 0.02 0.21
C ASP A 492 -15.03 -1.38 -0.28
N THR A 493 -15.66 -2.17 0.58
CA THR A 493 -16.20 -3.53 0.37
C THR A 493 -17.48 -3.59 -0.48
N GLY A 494 -18.11 -2.43 -0.72
CA GLY A 494 -19.34 -2.26 -1.49
C GLY A 494 -20.30 -1.28 -0.81
N ILE A 495 -21.56 -1.24 -1.26
CA ILE A 495 -22.69 -0.71 -0.46
C ILE A 495 -23.89 -1.62 -0.72
N PHE A 496 -24.65 -1.98 0.33
CA PHE A 496 -26.00 -2.52 0.19
C PHE A 496 -26.96 -1.40 -0.22
N THR A 497 -27.13 -1.21 -1.53
CA THR A 497 -27.80 -0.04 -2.13
C THR A 497 -29.29 0.07 -1.77
N GLU A 498 -29.93 -1.05 -1.44
CA GLU A 498 -31.35 -1.15 -1.09
C GLU A 498 -31.63 -0.79 0.38
N HIS A 499 -30.63 -0.38 1.15
CA HIS A 499 -30.80 -0.02 2.56
C HIS A 499 -31.82 1.14 2.72
N PRO A 500 -32.89 0.99 3.53
CA PRO A 500 -33.97 2.00 3.64
C PRO A 500 -33.47 3.41 3.98
N GLU A 501 -32.51 3.50 4.90
CA GLU A 501 -31.82 4.74 5.30
C GLU A 501 -31.16 5.56 4.18
N PHE A 502 -30.89 4.97 3.00
CA PHE A 502 -30.37 5.70 1.85
C PHE A 502 -31.48 6.32 1.00
N GLY A 503 -32.74 5.87 1.13
CA GLY A 503 -33.88 6.45 0.41
C GLY A 503 -33.73 6.46 -1.12
N GLY A 504 -33.01 5.50 -1.69
CA GLY A 504 -32.70 5.44 -3.14
C GLY A 504 -31.55 6.32 -3.61
N ARG A 505 -30.83 7.02 -2.71
CA ARG A 505 -29.65 7.85 -3.03
C ARG A 505 -28.36 7.06 -3.16
N ALA A 506 -28.36 5.77 -2.81
CA ALA A 506 -27.22 4.87 -2.98
C ALA A 506 -27.31 4.14 -4.32
N SER A 507 -26.19 4.04 -5.04
CA SER A 507 -26.11 3.38 -6.34
C SER A 507 -24.77 2.68 -6.55
N PHE A 508 -24.77 1.58 -7.30
CA PHE A 508 -23.56 0.87 -7.67
C PHE A 508 -22.78 1.62 -8.76
N GLY A 509 -21.47 1.79 -8.57
CA GLY A 509 -20.56 2.42 -9.53
C GLY A 509 -19.73 1.40 -10.30
N ALA A 510 -18.80 0.73 -9.61
CA ALA A 510 -17.87 -0.24 -10.18
C ALA A 510 -17.35 -1.25 -9.15
N ASN A 511 -16.84 -2.37 -9.66
CA ASN A 511 -16.22 -3.45 -8.88
C ASN A 511 -14.85 -3.80 -9.50
N PHE A 512 -13.81 -3.86 -8.67
CA PHE A 512 -12.43 -4.18 -9.03
C PHE A 512 -11.92 -5.46 -8.36
N VAL A 513 -12.80 -6.18 -7.65
CA VAL A 513 -12.50 -7.39 -6.87
C VAL A 513 -12.68 -8.62 -7.75
N ASN A 514 -11.55 -9.14 -8.26
CA ASN A 514 -11.48 -10.11 -9.37
C ASN A 514 -12.13 -11.48 -9.09
N ASP A 515 -12.34 -11.83 -7.82
CA ASP A 515 -12.92 -13.08 -7.32
C ASP A 515 -14.39 -12.95 -6.93
N SER A 516 -14.96 -11.73 -6.93
CA SER A 516 -16.39 -11.50 -6.71
C SER A 516 -17.13 -11.31 -8.04
N SER A 517 -18.06 -12.23 -8.36
CA SER A 517 -19.10 -11.97 -9.38
C SER A 517 -20.25 -11.12 -8.84
N ASN A 518 -20.19 -10.79 -7.54
CA ASN A 518 -21.19 -10.05 -6.79
C ASN A 518 -20.78 -8.58 -6.66
N ASN A 519 -21.69 -7.68 -7.01
CA ASN A 519 -21.50 -6.23 -6.92
C ASN A 519 -21.97 -5.63 -5.57
N ALA A 520 -22.61 -6.44 -4.73
CA ALA A 520 -23.07 -6.03 -3.40
C ALA A 520 -21.92 -5.94 -2.39
N ASP A 521 -22.21 -5.28 -1.26
CA ASP A 521 -21.38 -5.36 -0.07
C ASP A 521 -21.54 -6.74 0.60
N GLU A 522 -20.44 -7.47 0.77
CA GLU A 522 -20.41 -8.81 1.35
C GLU A 522 -19.84 -8.82 2.77
N ASN A 523 -19.29 -7.69 3.22
CA ASN A 523 -18.64 -7.53 4.52
C ASN A 523 -19.45 -6.62 5.46
N GLY A 524 -20.15 -5.63 4.89
CA GLY A 524 -20.97 -4.64 5.57
C GLY A 524 -20.22 -3.39 6.03
N HIS A 525 -18.88 -3.37 5.97
CA HIS A 525 -18.07 -2.21 6.33
C HIS A 525 -18.32 -1.01 5.41
N GLY A 526 -18.43 -1.25 4.09
CA GLY A 526 -18.69 -0.20 3.10
C GLY A 526 -20.06 0.43 3.28
N THR A 527 -21.07 -0.39 3.59
CA THR A 527 -22.42 0.04 3.98
C THR A 527 -22.40 0.85 5.28
N HIS A 528 -21.52 0.52 6.24
CA HIS A 528 -21.39 1.25 7.51
C HIS A 528 -20.83 2.66 7.31
N VAL A 529 -19.74 2.80 6.55
CA VAL A 529 -19.11 4.10 6.27
C VAL A 529 -19.94 4.96 5.32
N ALA A 530 -20.68 4.35 4.38
CA ALA A 530 -21.69 5.02 3.57
C ALA A 530 -22.82 5.61 4.44
N GLY A 531 -23.24 4.90 5.48
CA GLY A 531 -24.21 5.37 6.47
C GLY A 531 -23.78 6.62 7.22
N ILE A 532 -22.55 6.63 7.73
CA ILE A 532 -21.97 7.80 8.44
C ILE A 532 -21.85 8.99 7.47
N THR A 533 -21.55 8.72 6.20
CA THR A 533 -21.44 9.78 5.19
C THR A 533 -22.81 10.42 4.88
N GLY A 534 -23.87 9.63 4.67
CA GLY A 534 -25.11 10.14 4.05
C GLY A 534 -26.43 9.42 4.32
N SER A 535 -26.55 8.55 5.33
CA SER A 535 -27.86 8.00 5.74
C SER A 535 -28.80 9.07 6.32
N ALA A 536 -30.11 8.80 6.37
CA ALA A 536 -31.11 9.70 6.93
C ALA A 536 -30.93 9.93 8.46
N THR A 537 -30.60 8.88 9.22
CA THR A 537 -30.53 8.90 10.69
C THR A 537 -29.11 9.07 11.23
N TYR A 538 -28.10 8.50 10.55
CA TYR A 538 -26.71 8.44 11.01
C TYR A 538 -25.74 9.29 10.16
N GLY A 539 -26.22 9.88 9.05
CA GLY A 539 -25.40 10.57 8.08
C GLY A 539 -25.15 12.05 8.39
N VAL A 540 -23.94 12.51 8.11
CA VAL A 540 -23.58 13.93 8.17
C VAL A 540 -24.20 14.71 7.00
N ALA A 541 -24.05 14.22 5.76
CA ALA A 541 -24.61 14.85 4.56
C ALA A 541 -25.87 14.12 4.10
N LYS A 542 -26.97 14.31 4.84
CA LYS A 542 -28.23 13.56 4.71
C LYS A 542 -28.90 13.60 3.32
N LYS A 543 -28.54 14.54 2.45
CA LYS A 543 -29.05 14.63 1.06
C LYS A 543 -28.05 14.16 -0.01
N THR A 544 -26.82 13.76 0.36
CA THR A 544 -25.79 13.36 -0.62
C THR A 544 -26.11 12.06 -1.35
N ASN A 545 -25.61 11.91 -2.56
CA ASN A 545 -25.72 10.67 -3.34
C ASN A 545 -24.51 9.77 -3.03
N LEU A 546 -24.74 8.49 -2.74
CA LEU A 546 -23.71 7.52 -2.38
C LEU A 546 -23.40 6.62 -3.59
N ILE A 547 -22.13 6.58 -4.00
CA ILE A 547 -21.66 5.78 -5.14
C ILE A 547 -20.74 4.67 -4.63
N ALA A 548 -21.15 3.41 -4.79
CA ALA A 548 -20.37 2.25 -4.36
C ALA A 548 -19.23 1.96 -5.34
N VAL A 549 -18.00 1.93 -4.84
CA VAL A 549 -16.81 1.53 -5.60
C VAL A 549 -16.13 0.37 -4.85
N LYS A 550 -16.46 -0.86 -5.24
CA LYS A 550 -15.98 -2.08 -4.57
C LYS A 550 -14.52 -2.34 -4.94
N VAL A 551 -13.64 -2.17 -3.96
CA VAL A 551 -12.18 -2.38 -4.06
C VAL A 551 -11.65 -3.35 -2.99
N LEU A 552 -12.53 -3.80 -2.07
CA LEU A 552 -12.25 -4.80 -1.04
C LEU A 552 -13.22 -6.00 -1.15
N GLY A 553 -12.72 -7.20 -0.86
CA GLY A 553 -13.46 -8.46 -0.86
C GLY A 553 -14.31 -8.70 0.39
N PRO A 554 -14.96 -9.87 0.49
CA PRO A 554 -15.81 -10.24 1.63
C PRO A 554 -15.08 -10.24 2.99
N ASP A 555 -13.77 -10.43 2.99
CA ASP A 555 -12.91 -10.43 4.18
C ASP A 555 -12.51 -9.02 4.64
N GLY A 556 -12.85 -7.97 3.87
CA GLY A 556 -12.42 -6.60 4.13
C GLY A 556 -11.03 -6.26 3.59
N SER A 557 -10.41 -7.13 2.79
CA SER A 557 -9.07 -6.93 2.22
C SER A 557 -9.11 -6.71 0.72
N GLY A 558 -8.05 -6.14 0.15
CA GLY A 558 -7.92 -5.94 -1.29
C GLY A 558 -6.55 -5.43 -1.69
N ALA A 559 -6.18 -5.63 -2.94
CA ALA A 559 -4.89 -5.19 -3.46
C ALA A 559 -4.87 -3.68 -3.70
N VAL A 560 -3.74 -3.04 -3.39
CA VAL A 560 -3.52 -1.60 -3.62
C VAL A 560 -3.78 -1.20 -5.09
N SER A 561 -3.52 -2.10 -6.05
CA SER A 561 -3.86 -1.90 -7.47
C SER A 561 -5.37 -1.78 -7.74
N GLN A 562 -6.20 -2.53 -7.00
CA GLN A 562 -7.67 -2.47 -7.10
C GLN A 562 -8.19 -1.15 -6.51
N VAL A 563 -7.62 -0.71 -5.38
CA VAL A 563 -7.90 0.62 -4.81
C VAL A 563 -7.53 1.73 -5.78
N ILE A 564 -6.33 1.70 -6.38
CA ILE A 564 -5.89 2.69 -7.38
C ILE A 564 -6.79 2.67 -8.63
N ALA A 565 -7.22 1.48 -9.09
CA ALA A 565 -8.18 1.37 -10.19
C ALA A 565 -9.55 1.99 -9.83
N GLY A 566 -10.00 1.81 -8.59
CA GLY A 566 -11.18 2.46 -8.02
C GLY A 566 -11.06 3.98 -7.94
N VAL A 567 -9.91 4.51 -7.50
CA VAL A 567 -9.61 5.95 -7.48
C VAL A 567 -9.63 6.52 -8.90
N GLN A 568 -8.95 5.86 -9.84
CA GLN A 568 -8.94 6.27 -11.25
C GLN A 568 -10.36 6.27 -11.84
N TRP A 569 -11.18 5.26 -11.51
CA TRP A 569 -12.55 5.17 -11.98
C TRP A 569 -13.43 6.26 -11.37
N ALA A 570 -13.33 6.53 -10.06
CA ALA A 570 -14.09 7.58 -9.39
C ALA A 570 -13.80 8.96 -10.00
N VAL A 571 -12.52 9.28 -10.27
CA VAL A 571 -12.12 10.52 -10.96
C VAL A 571 -12.69 10.59 -12.38
N LYS A 572 -12.67 9.49 -13.15
CA LYS A 572 -13.22 9.43 -14.51
C LYS A 572 -14.75 9.55 -14.53
N ASP A 573 -15.45 8.89 -13.62
CA ASP A 573 -16.90 8.96 -13.47
C ASP A 573 -17.35 10.37 -13.04
N ALA A 574 -16.66 10.95 -12.04
CA ALA A 574 -16.93 12.30 -11.58
C ALA A 574 -16.66 13.34 -12.67
N THR A 575 -15.55 13.23 -13.41
CA THR A 575 -15.22 14.13 -14.53
C THR A 575 -16.24 14.00 -15.66
N SER A 576 -16.51 12.79 -16.15
CA SER A 576 -17.42 12.57 -17.30
C SER A 576 -18.87 12.95 -17.03
N LYS A 577 -19.30 12.98 -15.76
CA LYS A 577 -20.65 13.40 -15.33
C LYS A 577 -20.70 14.84 -14.79
N GLY A 578 -19.64 15.65 -14.96
CA GLY A 578 -19.62 17.05 -14.52
C GLY A 578 -19.70 17.25 -13.00
N ARG A 579 -19.30 16.25 -12.22
CA ARG A 579 -19.41 16.22 -10.74
C ARG A 579 -18.18 16.75 -10.01
N ILE A 580 -17.08 17.03 -10.70
CA ILE A 580 -15.87 17.63 -10.09
C ILE A 580 -16.23 18.96 -9.40
N GLY A 581 -15.71 19.18 -8.18
CA GLY A 581 -16.11 20.25 -7.28
C GLY A 581 -17.47 20.05 -6.58
N LYS A 582 -18.22 18.98 -6.89
CA LYS A 582 -19.43 18.50 -6.16
C LYS A 582 -19.26 17.05 -5.68
N ALA A 583 -18.08 16.47 -5.88
CA ALA A 583 -17.75 15.09 -5.59
C ALA A 583 -16.71 15.00 -4.47
N VAL A 584 -16.92 14.06 -3.56
CA VAL A 584 -16.01 13.68 -2.49
C VAL A 584 -15.75 12.17 -2.56
N ALA A 585 -14.63 11.71 -2.06
CA ALA A 585 -14.30 10.31 -1.90
C ALA A 585 -13.95 10.00 -0.44
N ASN A 586 -14.41 8.84 0.02
CA ASN A 586 -14.05 8.28 1.32
C ASN A 586 -13.19 7.04 1.11
N ILE A 587 -11.98 7.04 1.68
CA ILE A 587 -11.08 5.88 1.70
C ILE A 587 -10.85 5.47 3.16
N SER A 588 -11.74 4.61 3.66
CA SER A 588 -11.73 4.06 5.03
C SER A 588 -10.76 2.87 5.19
N LEU A 589 -9.69 2.86 4.39
CA LEU A 589 -8.70 1.79 4.28
C LEU A 589 -7.30 2.40 4.12
N GLY A 590 -6.27 1.59 4.35
CA GLY A 590 -4.90 2.01 4.12
C GLY A 590 -3.92 0.84 4.25
N ALA A 591 -2.72 1.03 3.73
CA ALA A 591 -1.62 0.08 3.87
C ALA A 591 -0.44 0.75 4.59
N PHE A 592 0.27 0.00 5.44
CA PHE A 592 1.53 0.46 5.99
C PHE A 592 2.52 0.81 4.87
N THR A 593 3.24 1.91 5.01
CA THR A 593 4.26 2.39 4.08
C THR A 593 5.42 3.02 4.84
N ILE A 594 6.60 2.96 4.24
CA ILE A 594 7.81 3.68 4.67
C ILE A 594 8.29 4.69 3.62
N THR A 595 7.58 4.77 2.49
CA THR A 595 7.85 5.70 1.38
C THR A 595 6.77 6.78 1.33
N PRO A 596 7.12 8.08 1.30
CA PRO A 596 6.17 9.17 1.04
C PRO A 596 5.41 8.96 -0.27
N GLU A 597 6.11 8.63 -1.35
CA GLU A 597 5.60 8.46 -2.71
C GLU A 597 4.93 7.09 -2.96
N ALA A 598 4.27 6.54 -1.94
CA ALA A 598 3.55 5.28 -2.05
C ALA A 598 2.51 5.36 -3.18
N PRO A 599 2.35 4.36 -4.07
CA PRO A 599 1.52 4.48 -5.26
C PRO A 599 0.05 4.88 -5.02
N LEU A 600 -0.51 4.53 -3.85
CA LEU A 600 -1.87 4.93 -3.46
C LEU A 600 -1.92 6.39 -2.96
N SER A 601 -0.88 6.89 -2.30
CA SER A 601 -0.72 8.30 -1.93
C SER A 601 -0.58 9.15 -3.19
N THR A 602 0.30 8.76 -4.13
CA THR A 602 0.45 9.42 -5.43
C THR A 602 -0.86 9.40 -6.25
N ALA A 603 -1.61 8.30 -6.22
CA ALA A 603 -2.93 8.23 -6.85
C ALA A 603 -3.97 9.13 -6.18
N ALA A 604 -3.94 9.24 -4.84
CA ALA A 604 -4.77 10.18 -4.10
C ALA A 604 -4.40 11.63 -4.45
N SER A 605 -3.12 11.99 -4.43
CA SER A 605 -2.59 13.29 -4.86
C SER A 605 -3.06 13.68 -6.26
N ALA A 606 -3.01 12.73 -7.20
CA ALA A 606 -3.50 12.93 -8.57
C ALA A 606 -5.02 13.10 -8.66
N ALA A 607 -5.80 12.39 -7.85
CA ALA A 607 -7.25 12.55 -7.78
C ALA A 607 -7.67 13.89 -7.14
N ILE A 608 -6.96 14.32 -6.11
CA ILE A 608 -7.11 15.62 -5.46
C ILE A 608 -6.76 16.74 -6.44
N THR A 609 -5.65 16.60 -7.17
CA THR A 609 -5.27 17.52 -8.27
C THR A 609 -6.32 17.56 -9.39
N ALA A 610 -7.04 16.46 -9.64
CA ALA A 610 -8.17 16.41 -10.57
C ALA A 610 -9.49 17.00 -9.98
N GLY A 611 -9.47 17.54 -8.77
CA GLY A 611 -10.61 18.20 -8.12
C GLY A 611 -11.59 17.26 -7.39
N LEU A 612 -11.17 16.03 -7.07
CA LEU A 612 -11.92 15.11 -6.21
C LEU A 612 -11.40 15.23 -4.76
N PHE A 613 -12.23 15.73 -3.85
CA PHE A 613 -11.86 15.76 -2.42
C PHE A 613 -11.73 14.34 -1.86
N MET A 614 -10.74 14.10 -0.99
CA MET A 614 -10.49 12.79 -0.40
C MET A 614 -10.36 12.86 1.12
N ALA A 615 -11.30 12.23 1.83
CA ALA A 615 -11.14 11.88 3.23
C ALA A 615 -10.45 10.51 3.33
N VAL A 616 -9.43 10.41 4.19
CA VAL A 616 -8.61 9.21 4.35
C VAL A 616 -8.54 8.80 5.83
N ALA A 617 -8.67 7.51 6.13
CA ALA A 617 -8.49 7.00 7.48
C ALA A 617 -6.99 7.00 7.87
N ALA A 618 -6.64 7.56 9.03
CA ALA A 618 -5.25 7.61 9.49
C ALA A 618 -4.64 6.23 9.81
N GLY A 619 -5.46 5.21 10.05
CA GLY A 619 -5.08 3.84 10.43
C GLY A 619 -5.22 3.57 11.93
N ASN A 620 -5.25 2.27 12.29
CA ASN A 620 -5.71 1.78 13.61
C ASN A 620 -4.60 1.06 14.40
N SER A 621 -3.34 1.48 14.26
CA SER A 621 -2.16 0.79 14.82
C SER A 621 -1.50 1.53 15.99
N ASN A 622 -2.06 2.67 16.46
CA ASN A 622 -1.44 3.59 17.42
C ASN A 622 0.01 3.99 17.04
N MET A 623 0.26 4.13 15.74
CA MET A 623 1.53 4.50 15.11
C MET A 623 1.46 5.89 14.48
N ASN A 624 2.58 6.39 13.94
CA ASN A 624 2.58 7.64 13.17
C ASN A 624 1.89 7.42 11.81
N ALA A 625 0.89 8.25 11.50
CA ALA A 625 0.11 8.21 10.26
C ALA A 625 0.95 8.47 9.00
N THR A 626 2.12 9.11 9.13
CA THR A 626 3.13 9.22 8.05
C THR A 626 3.55 7.87 7.48
N ASN A 627 3.37 6.79 8.25
CA ASN A 627 3.75 5.44 7.88
C ASN A 627 2.57 4.63 7.30
N PHE A 628 1.51 5.30 6.83
CA PHE A 628 0.33 4.67 6.24
C PHE A 628 -0.07 5.40 4.95
N SER A 629 -0.38 4.66 3.89
CA SER A 629 -0.83 5.18 2.59
C SER A 629 -2.32 4.86 2.42
N PRO A 630 -3.19 5.82 2.04
CA PRO A 630 -2.87 7.17 1.59
C PRO A 630 -2.75 8.23 2.72
N ALA A 631 -2.79 7.84 4.00
CA ALA A 631 -2.77 8.78 5.13
C ALA A 631 -1.55 9.70 5.22
N ASN A 632 -0.46 9.37 4.53
CA ASN A 632 0.75 10.18 4.42
C ASN A 632 0.77 11.15 3.23
N GLU A 633 -0.29 11.20 2.41
CA GLU A 633 -0.44 12.16 1.31
C GLU A 633 -0.81 13.55 1.85
N PRO A 634 0.05 14.58 1.72
CA PRO A 634 -0.18 15.89 2.35
C PRO A 634 -1.35 16.69 1.75
N ALA A 635 -1.84 16.33 0.56
CA ALA A 635 -3.00 16.97 -0.05
C ALA A 635 -4.34 16.32 0.36
N ALA A 636 -4.32 15.11 0.93
CA ALA A 636 -5.51 14.41 1.39
C ALA A 636 -5.97 14.96 2.75
N CYS A 637 -7.26 14.81 3.07
CA CYS A 637 -7.78 15.19 4.39
C CYS A 637 -7.76 13.95 5.30
N THR A 638 -6.68 13.78 6.06
CA THR A 638 -6.41 12.56 6.84
C THR A 638 -6.97 12.65 8.25
N VAL A 639 -7.69 11.61 8.66
CA VAL A 639 -8.63 11.66 9.78
C VAL A 639 -8.25 10.71 10.91
N GLY A 640 -7.97 11.28 12.08
CA GLY A 640 -7.78 10.56 13.34
C GLY A 640 -9.10 10.27 14.05
N ALA A 641 -9.14 9.23 14.89
CA ALA A 641 -10.35 8.83 15.62
C ALA A 641 -10.36 9.36 17.06
N THR A 642 -11.52 9.80 17.52
CA THR A 642 -11.79 10.15 18.93
C THR A 642 -12.79 9.23 19.61
N GLU A 643 -12.63 9.12 20.93
CA GLU A 643 -13.56 8.54 21.90
C GLU A 643 -14.64 9.59 22.31
N PRO A 644 -15.78 9.20 22.92
CA PRO A 644 -16.87 10.11 23.26
C PRO A 644 -16.56 11.23 24.27
N ASP A 645 -15.41 11.15 24.95
CA ASP A 645 -14.90 12.09 25.96
C ASP A 645 -13.83 13.06 25.41
N ASP A 646 -13.67 13.11 24.08
CA ASP A 646 -12.61 13.82 23.35
C ASP A 646 -11.19 13.25 23.56
N GLY A 647 -11.04 12.04 24.10
CA GLY A 647 -9.79 11.28 23.98
C GLY A 647 -9.46 10.93 22.53
N ARG A 648 -8.18 10.99 22.11
CA ARG A 648 -7.76 10.27 20.90
C ARG A 648 -7.94 8.78 21.16
N ALA A 649 -8.70 8.11 20.29
CA ALA A 649 -8.99 6.70 20.44
C ALA A 649 -7.70 5.88 20.55
N SER A 650 -7.66 4.94 21.51
CA SER A 650 -6.42 4.22 21.86
C SER A 650 -5.73 3.52 20.68
N PHE A 651 -6.51 3.04 19.70
CA PHE A 651 -6.04 2.45 18.45
C PHE A 651 -5.65 3.47 17.37
N SER A 652 -6.13 4.71 17.41
CA SER A 652 -5.93 5.69 16.34
C SER A 652 -4.45 5.97 16.12
N ASN A 653 -4.02 5.92 14.86
CA ASN A 653 -2.75 6.53 14.48
C ASN A 653 -2.75 8.04 14.81
N TRP A 654 -1.55 8.59 14.89
CA TRP A 654 -1.26 9.95 15.37
C TRP A 654 -0.17 10.61 14.52
N GLY A 655 0.26 11.82 14.86
CA GLY A 655 1.38 12.51 14.21
C GLY A 655 0.96 13.64 13.28
N ASP A 656 1.94 14.16 12.55
CA ASP A 656 1.80 15.40 11.77
C ASP A 656 0.94 15.23 10.51
N SER A 657 0.72 14.00 10.04
CA SER A 657 -0.19 13.70 8.93
C SER A 657 -1.67 13.64 9.33
N ILE A 658 -2.03 13.89 10.59
CA ILE A 658 -3.45 14.06 10.95
C ILE A 658 -3.86 15.50 10.64
N ASP A 659 -4.87 15.70 9.80
CA ASP A 659 -5.42 17.02 9.50
C ASP A 659 -6.52 17.43 10.48
N VAL A 660 -7.33 16.45 10.90
CA VAL A 660 -8.50 16.65 11.77
C VAL A 660 -8.85 15.34 12.48
N PHE A 661 -9.36 15.41 13.71
CA PHE A 661 -9.96 14.27 14.39
C PHE A 661 -11.49 14.27 14.22
N ALA A 662 -12.07 13.09 14.15
CA ALA A 662 -13.52 12.90 14.10
C ALA A 662 -13.95 11.70 14.96
N PRO A 663 -15.25 11.63 15.36
CA PRO A 663 -15.80 10.51 16.11
C PRO A 663 -15.51 9.16 15.44
N GLY A 664 -14.79 8.28 16.14
CA GLY A 664 -14.32 7.02 15.56
C GLY A 664 -14.45 5.79 16.46
N ASP A 665 -14.88 5.93 17.70
CA ASP A 665 -15.09 4.80 18.61
C ASP A 665 -16.58 4.61 18.97
N HIS A 666 -17.07 3.36 18.98
CA HIS A 666 -18.48 3.02 19.22
C HIS A 666 -19.46 3.81 18.32
N ILE A 667 -19.20 3.82 17.01
CA ILE A 667 -20.03 4.53 16.02
C ILE A 667 -21.13 3.60 15.49
N ILE A 668 -22.38 3.94 15.80
CA ILE A 668 -23.57 3.28 15.22
C ILE A 668 -23.86 3.83 13.81
N SER A 669 -24.08 2.93 12.85
CA SER A 669 -24.45 3.25 11.47
C SER A 669 -25.19 2.08 10.80
N THR A 670 -25.59 2.26 9.55
CA THR A 670 -26.20 1.25 8.68
C THR A 670 -25.32 0.01 8.50
N TYR A 671 -25.92 -1.12 8.18
CA TYR A 671 -25.22 -2.38 7.93
C TYR A 671 -26.03 -3.28 6.99
N ASN A 672 -25.44 -4.36 6.49
CA ASN A 672 -26.08 -5.21 5.48
C ASN A 672 -27.47 -5.74 5.90
N ASN A 673 -28.30 -6.07 4.91
CA ASN A 673 -29.69 -6.53 5.07
C ASN A 673 -30.63 -5.50 5.74
N GLY A 674 -30.33 -4.20 5.64
CA GLY A 674 -31.16 -3.13 6.21
C GLY A 674 -31.04 -3.01 7.74
N SER A 675 -29.94 -3.50 8.31
CA SER A 675 -29.69 -3.51 9.76
C SER A 675 -28.75 -2.37 10.19
N THR A 676 -28.35 -2.34 11.46
CA THR A 676 -27.39 -1.36 11.97
C THR A 676 -26.34 -2.04 12.83
N ALA A 677 -25.10 -1.54 12.78
CA ALA A 677 -23.98 -2.07 13.55
C ALA A 677 -23.22 -0.94 14.27
N VAL A 678 -22.55 -1.29 15.37
CA VAL A 678 -21.63 -0.41 16.11
C VAL A 678 -20.21 -0.87 15.81
N LEU A 679 -19.39 -0.01 15.20
CA LEU A 679 -17.99 -0.29 14.86
C LEU A 679 -17.07 0.83 15.38
N SER A 680 -15.78 0.50 15.52
CA SER A 680 -14.73 1.44 15.94
C SER A 680 -13.55 1.40 14.95
N GLY A 681 -13.03 2.58 14.59
CA GLY A 681 -11.91 2.75 13.69
C GLY A 681 -11.76 4.19 13.19
N THR A 682 -10.55 4.55 12.73
CA THR A 682 -10.35 5.72 11.86
C THR A 682 -11.13 5.58 10.54
N SER A 683 -11.47 4.35 10.16
CA SER A 683 -12.44 4.00 9.13
C SER A 683 -13.86 4.54 9.38
N GLN A 684 -14.27 4.74 10.64
CA GLN A 684 -15.53 5.36 11.03
C GLN A 684 -15.39 6.88 11.27
N ALA A 685 -14.18 7.34 11.61
CA ALA A 685 -13.88 8.77 11.68
C ALA A 685 -13.86 9.45 10.30
N SER A 686 -13.18 8.83 9.31
CA SER A 686 -13.05 9.36 7.94
C SER A 686 -14.37 9.74 7.24
N PRO A 687 -15.45 8.92 7.26
CA PRO A 687 -16.70 9.27 6.61
C PRO A 687 -17.45 10.44 7.25
N HIS A 688 -17.18 10.79 8.52
CA HIS A 688 -17.69 12.06 9.07
C HIS A 688 -17.11 13.27 8.33
N ILE A 689 -15.84 13.20 7.91
CA ILE A 689 -15.16 14.25 7.14
C ILE A 689 -15.57 14.22 5.68
N ALA A 690 -15.73 13.04 5.06
CA ALA A 690 -16.31 12.94 3.71
C ALA A 690 -17.73 13.52 3.66
N GLY A 691 -18.55 13.22 4.66
CA GLY A 691 -19.87 13.80 4.84
C GLY A 691 -19.82 15.31 5.07
N LEU A 692 -18.94 15.82 5.94
CA LEU A 692 -18.81 17.26 6.17
C LEU A 692 -18.28 18.02 4.93
N ALA A 693 -17.42 17.40 4.12
CA ALA A 693 -17.01 17.96 2.83
C ALA A 693 -18.21 18.04 1.85
N ALA A 694 -19.01 16.99 1.74
CA ALA A 694 -20.23 16.98 0.91
C ALA A 694 -21.28 18.00 1.42
N TYR A 695 -21.42 18.16 2.73
CA TYR A 695 -22.23 19.20 3.37
C TYR A 695 -21.78 20.60 2.91
N LEU A 696 -20.49 20.91 3.09
CA LEU A 696 -19.95 22.24 2.80
C LEU A 696 -19.97 22.56 1.30
N LEU A 697 -19.81 21.57 0.41
CA LEU A 697 -19.97 21.77 -1.04
C LEU A 697 -21.42 22.09 -1.44
N ALA A 698 -22.42 21.58 -0.70
CA ALA A 698 -23.82 21.94 -0.91
C ALA A 698 -24.18 23.33 -0.36
N LEU A 699 -23.57 23.74 0.76
CA LEU A 699 -23.83 25.03 1.42
C LEU A 699 -23.03 26.19 0.79
N GLU A 700 -21.73 26.01 0.56
CA GLU A 700 -20.79 27.05 0.11
C GLU A 700 -20.49 26.98 -1.40
N GLY A 701 -20.95 25.93 -2.09
CA GLY A 701 -20.71 25.70 -3.51
C GLY A 701 -19.38 24.99 -3.82
N LYS A 702 -19.01 24.94 -5.11
CA LYS A 702 -17.78 24.27 -5.57
C LYS A 702 -16.55 24.92 -4.92
N ARG A 703 -15.71 24.09 -4.29
CA ARG A 703 -14.44 24.49 -3.66
C ARG A 703 -13.31 23.55 -4.08
N ASP A 704 -12.10 24.06 -4.14
CA ASP A 704 -10.88 23.25 -4.28
C ASP A 704 -10.74 22.24 -3.11
N PRO A 705 -10.31 20.99 -3.35
CA PRO A 705 -10.15 19.97 -2.30
C PRO A 705 -9.30 20.38 -1.09
N ILE A 706 -8.14 21.02 -1.32
CA ILE A 706 -7.22 21.42 -0.23
C ILE A 706 -7.86 22.56 0.55
N ALA A 707 -8.42 23.54 -0.14
CA ALA A 707 -9.18 24.63 0.47
C ALA A 707 -10.44 24.15 1.23
N LEU A 708 -11.01 23.00 0.85
CA LEU A 708 -12.15 22.36 1.53
C LEU A 708 -11.71 21.64 2.81
N CYS A 709 -10.56 20.95 2.81
CA CYS A 709 -10.00 20.41 4.06
C CYS A 709 -9.64 21.56 5.02
N GLY A 710 -8.97 22.61 4.53
CA GLY A 710 -8.68 23.82 5.32
C GLY A 710 -9.94 24.46 5.91
N ARG A 711 -11.04 24.52 5.14
CA ARG A 711 -12.34 25.02 5.64
C ARG A 711 -12.92 24.16 6.77
N ILE A 712 -12.74 22.83 6.72
CA ILE A 712 -13.11 21.91 7.81
C ILE A 712 -12.24 22.16 9.05
N GLN A 713 -10.94 22.41 8.88
CA GLN A 713 -10.01 22.74 9.98
C GLN A 713 -10.34 24.10 10.61
N ASP A 714 -10.76 25.10 9.83
CA ASP A 714 -11.23 26.40 10.33
C ASP A 714 -12.50 26.28 11.18
N LEU A 715 -13.43 25.42 10.77
CA LEU A 715 -14.67 25.16 11.51
C LEU A 715 -14.45 24.27 12.74
N ALA A 716 -13.38 23.47 12.79
CA ALA A 716 -13.11 22.51 13.86
C ALA A 716 -12.98 23.16 15.26
N THR A 717 -13.26 22.35 16.29
CA THR A 717 -13.06 22.73 17.71
C THR A 717 -11.60 22.49 18.07
N LYS A 718 -10.92 23.53 18.57
CA LYS A 718 -9.46 23.55 18.73
C LYS A 718 -9.01 23.17 20.14
N ASP A 719 -7.82 22.58 20.20
CA ASP A 719 -7.04 22.26 21.40
C ASP A 719 -7.71 21.32 22.42
N ILE A 720 -8.64 20.48 21.96
CA ILE A 720 -9.54 19.69 22.82
C ILE A 720 -9.21 18.18 22.88
N VAL A 721 -8.49 17.60 21.91
CA VAL A 721 -8.25 16.14 21.87
C VAL A 721 -7.21 15.75 22.93
N ALA A 722 -7.65 14.99 23.93
CA ALA A 722 -6.74 14.48 24.94
C ALA A 722 -5.79 13.43 24.34
N SER A 723 -4.48 13.58 24.60
CA SER A 723 -3.42 12.73 24.04
C SER A 723 -3.41 12.64 22.49
N SER A 724 -3.75 13.75 21.81
CA SER A 724 -3.79 13.86 20.34
C SER A 724 -2.54 13.33 19.63
N LYS A 725 -1.34 13.59 20.20
CA LYS A 725 -0.04 13.30 19.60
C LYS A 725 0.09 13.83 18.16
N SER A 726 -0.61 14.92 17.84
CA SER A 726 -0.57 15.61 16.53
C SER A 726 -0.49 17.12 16.75
N LYS A 727 0.12 17.84 15.80
CA LYS A 727 0.09 19.31 15.74
C LYS A 727 -1.32 19.84 15.53
N ASN A 728 -2.14 19.16 14.73
CA ASN A 728 -3.53 19.53 14.47
C ASN A 728 -4.43 18.94 15.55
N ASN A 729 -4.35 19.50 16.77
CA ASN A 729 -5.20 19.13 17.89
C ASN A 729 -6.62 19.72 17.71
N ILE A 730 -7.39 19.21 16.76
CA ILE A 730 -8.72 19.74 16.42
C ILE A 730 -9.75 18.62 16.16
N ILE A 731 -10.97 18.79 16.65
CA ILE A 731 -12.11 17.89 16.36
C ILE A 731 -13.07 18.56 15.38
N ALA A 732 -13.45 17.87 14.31
CA ALA A 732 -14.37 18.36 13.30
C ALA A 732 -15.67 18.92 13.89
N ASN A 733 -16.16 20.01 13.31
CA ASN A 733 -17.45 20.59 13.65
C ASN A 733 -18.10 21.17 12.38
N ASN A 734 -19.43 21.11 12.28
CA ASN A 734 -20.17 21.51 11.09
C ASN A 734 -20.39 23.04 10.95
N GLY A 735 -19.96 23.83 11.93
CA GLY A 735 -20.02 25.29 11.88
C GLY A 735 -21.38 25.90 12.20
N VAL A 736 -22.41 25.10 12.48
CA VAL A 736 -23.73 25.60 12.84
C VAL A 736 -23.76 25.92 14.33
N GLU A 737 -24.04 27.18 14.67
CA GLU A 737 -24.24 27.57 16.06
C GLU A 737 -25.54 26.95 16.61
N GLN A 738 -25.43 26.29 17.76
CA GLN A 738 -26.61 25.84 18.51
C GLN A 738 -27.31 27.09 19.07
N SER A 739 -28.59 27.30 18.73
CA SER A 739 -29.42 28.28 19.41
C SER A 739 -29.54 27.92 20.88
N LEU A 740 -29.09 28.81 21.77
CA LEU A 740 -29.14 28.68 23.23
C LEU A 740 -30.58 28.51 23.78
#